data_AF-A0A5B9I3W2-F1
#
_entry.id   AF-A0A5B9I3W2-F1
#
_cell.length_a   1.000
_cell.length_b   1.000
_cell.length_c   1.000
_cell.angle_alpha   90.00
_cell.angle_beta   90.00
_cell.angle_gamma   90.00
#
_symmetry.space_group_name_H-M   'P 1'
#
loop_
_entity.id
_entity.type
_entity.pdbx_description
1 polymer ?
#
loop_
_entity_poly.entity_id
_entity_poly.type
_entity_poly.pdbx_seq_one_letter_code
_entity_poly.pdbx_strand_id
1 'polypeptide(L)'
;MNRNVDLKICILLLSDLWNDFIERCFKCYYYIRAIFSKVRKKIEDRPLLSFLLLFLFVGGGIYLLYIYINPNNKLSYYESLYSFFLFGTKGIKGVSDVDKITVAFLEGSNKFFTVSLPLTLTFYYFIYKEQKSISSNLAKGMLLWMYLSTAILNLVIGYYIIFNKMNLRNGFFSEKFFFPIVIWFILVVLSFLFFLALLNRLLMSLDISFLFKHTRKLMRKKIKEVYFTDVNLENNYECLNIYLESIFQSFEYAMEKGLDKLFERELKEWDSILLLLMDETPRGKKGNIITVNHLVDKSEKSTKHFIEFYSLVLKKHGDLIFKLASNNRLSKLNEVLVTFHSLEPNKVEALYPVFITALDEIVLKAYKQKNCPLKSLLEILNGIILSYKSSKDSSKEEQADNISKVIGVIYIYETVLREALETNNVKDITSVTYSLCGIFKEMDKKGEQVRPIGKTNEAKATSDRNNMLSSAAMISAMEISMTETKVNLDTSDNENMKKIILFILLQIALKAVEISHYKCLGQVIKRITTDFNALIIEKTFDDFRKGSGQIKSATFLEKDEKIQNAINSKKSMISRFRKDITFNNQSIDYCMQKLALLIYGQQFYVIKQNLTFTEFHKSYHEHPTSIDLSFVDMAYINYTLGKIKQVGNDYGLLFVKETDFEEEIKKKISVPV
;
A
#
# COMPACT_ATOMS: atom_id res chain seq x y z
N MET A 1 39.48 10.98 32.91
CA MET A 1 38.43 10.12 32.33
C MET A 1 37.00 10.65 32.57
N ASN A 2 36.66 11.20 33.76
CA ASN A 2 35.30 11.71 34.05
C ASN A 2 34.80 12.90 33.21
N ARG A 3 35.66 13.86 32.81
CA ARG A 3 35.23 15.05 32.04
C ARG A 3 34.61 14.76 30.65
N ASN A 4 34.98 13.64 30.01
CA ASN A 4 34.41 13.27 28.70
C ASN A 4 33.04 12.60 28.82
N VAL A 5 32.69 12.08 30.00
CA VAL A 5 31.37 11.50 30.27
C VAL A 5 30.37 12.62 30.54
N ASP A 6 30.75 13.63 31.34
CA ASP A 6 29.91 14.79 31.66
C ASP A 6 29.57 15.63 30.42
N LEU A 7 30.52 15.82 29.50
CA LEU A 7 30.28 16.57 28.26
C LEU A 7 29.29 15.84 27.33
N LYS A 8 29.37 14.51 27.24
CA LYS A 8 28.39 13.72 26.47
C LYS A 8 27.00 13.79 27.06
N ILE A 9 26.88 13.77 28.40
CA ILE A 9 25.60 13.89 29.09
C ILE A 9 25.01 15.30 28.86
N CYS A 10 25.81 16.36 28.94
CA CYS A 10 25.34 17.72 28.63
C CYS A 10 24.89 17.87 27.17
N ILE A 11 25.62 17.29 26.20
CA ILE A 11 25.23 17.34 24.78
C ILE A 11 23.92 16.56 24.54
N LEU A 12 23.72 15.43 25.22
CA LEU A 12 22.47 14.68 25.16
C LEU A 12 21.31 15.48 25.76
N LEU A 13 21.48 16.06 26.95
CA LEU A 13 20.45 16.87 27.59
C LEU A 13 20.09 18.13 26.78
N LEU A 14 21.08 18.80 26.17
CA LEU A 14 20.81 19.95 25.29
C LEU A 14 20.07 19.54 24.02
N SER A 15 20.43 18.39 23.45
CA SER A 15 19.73 17.82 22.30
C SER A 15 18.28 17.49 22.63
N ASP A 16 18.03 16.91 23.81
CA ASP A 16 16.68 16.54 24.25
C ASP A 16 15.82 17.78 24.51
N LEU A 17 16.35 18.79 25.21
CA LEU A 17 15.66 20.06 25.42
C LEU A 17 15.36 20.79 24.10
N TRP A 18 16.29 20.74 23.15
CA TRP A 18 16.10 21.34 21.83
C TRP A 18 15.01 20.61 21.02
N ASN A 19 14.98 19.28 21.08
CA ASN A 19 13.94 18.47 20.44
C ASN A 19 12.56 18.74 21.06
N ASP A 20 12.46 18.79 22.39
CA ASP A 20 11.24 19.14 23.12
C ASP A 20 10.71 20.53 22.74
N PHE A 21 11.62 21.51 22.64
CA PHE A 21 11.26 22.87 22.23
C PHE A 21 10.72 22.89 20.79
N ILE A 22 11.42 22.24 19.86
CA ILE A 22 10.99 22.13 18.46
C ILE A 22 9.63 21.44 18.36
N GLU A 23 9.41 20.36 19.10
CA GLU A 23 8.15 19.64 19.11
C GLU A 23 6.99 20.51 19.63
N ARG A 24 7.21 21.28 20.71
CA ARG A 24 6.23 22.25 21.22
C ARG A 24 5.93 23.34 20.21
N CYS A 25 6.94 23.87 19.52
CA CYS A 25 6.75 24.85 18.45
C CYS A 25 5.92 24.27 17.29
N PHE A 26 6.20 23.03 16.86
CA PHE A 26 5.42 22.37 15.83
C PHE A 26 3.99 22.10 16.28
N LYS A 27 3.78 21.59 17.50
CA LYS A 27 2.45 21.40 18.11
C LYS A 27 1.65 22.70 18.09
N CYS A 28 2.24 23.81 18.54
CA CYS A 28 1.59 25.12 18.54
C CYS A 28 1.25 25.61 17.12
N TYR A 29 2.22 25.51 16.19
CA TYR A 29 2.01 25.88 14.78
C TYR A 29 0.86 25.09 14.14
N TYR A 30 0.83 23.77 14.30
CA TYR A 30 -0.22 22.92 13.73
C TYR A 30 -1.57 23.12 14.43
N TYR A 31 -1.59 23.42 15.73
CA TYR A 31 -2.81 23.75 16.47
C TYR A 31 -3.47 25.05 15.96
N ILE A 32 -2.71 26.14 15.88
CA ILE A 32 -3.17 27.43 15.34
C ILE A 32 -3.69 27.23 13.91
N ARG A 33 -2.95 26.49 13.11
CA ARG A 33 -3.32 26.22 11.73
C ARG A 33 -4.58 25.36 11.60
N ALA A 34 -4.80 24.40 12.49
CA ALA A 34 -6.04 23.62 12.54
C ALA A 34 -7.25 24.53 12.83
N ILE A 35 -7.12 25.51 13.73
CA ILE A 35 -8.16 26.51 14.00
C ILE A 35 -8.45 27.35 12.75
N PHE A 36 -7.43 27.91 12.10
CA PHE A 36 -7.62 28.67 10.86
C PHE A 36 -8.26 27.82 9.75
N SER A 37 -7.92 26.53 9.67
CA SER A 37 -8.52 25.63 8.69
C SER A 37 -10.02 25.40 8.94
N LYS A 38 -10.46 25.35 10.20
CA LYS A 38 -11.89 25.27 10.57
C LYS A 38 -12.64 26.54 10.15
N VAL A 39 -12.06 27.71 10.43
CA VAL A 39 -12.65 28.99 10.02
C VAL A 39 -12.79 29.05 8.50
N ARG A 40 -11.73 28.68 7.77
CA ARG A 40 -11.74 28.61 6.31
C ARG A 40 -12.78 27.61 5.78
N LYS A 41 -12.87 26.40 6.34
CA LYS A 41 -13.87 25.39 5.92
C LYS A 41 -15.29 25.91 6.12
N LYS A 42 -15.58 26.56 7.25
CA LYS A 42 -16.88 27.18 7.52
C LYS A 42 -17.26 28.29 6.53
N ILE A 43 -16.26 29.03 6.02
CA ILE A 43 -16.44 30.01 4.94
C ILE A 43 -16.67 29.30 3.60
N GLU A 44 -15.90 28.27 3.28
CA GLU A 44 -16.04 27.46 2.06
C GLU A 44 -17.41 26.75 1.99
N ASP A 45 -17.94 26.28 3.12
CA ASP A 45 -19.24 25.58 3.20
C ASP A 45 -20.44 26.53 3.03
N ARG A 46 -20.24 27.85 3.15
CA ARG A 46 -21.29 28.87 3.00
C ARG A 46 -20.89 29.93 1.97
N PRO A 47 -20.82 29.56 0.67
CA PRO A 47 -20.36 30.46 -0.39
C PRO A 47 -21.23 31.71 -0.51
N LEU A 48 -22.55 31.59 -0.28
CA LEU A 48 -23.47 32.73 -0.24
C LEU A 48 -23.15 33.72 0.89
N LEU A 49 -22.73 33.23 2.06
CA LEU A 49 -22.33 34.11 3.17
C LEU A 49 -21.02 34.84 2.82
N SER A 50 -20.06 34.14 2.21
CA SER A 50 -18.83 34.78 1.72
C SER A 50 -19.13 35.85 0.65
N PHE A 51 -20.09 35.58 -0.24
CA PHE A 51 -20.54 36.55 -1.24
C PHE A 51 -21.19 37.77 -0.58
N LEU A 52 -22.09 37.56 0.38
CA LEU A 52 -22.75 38.62 1.13
C LEU A 52 -21.74 39.46 1.94
N LEU A 53 -20.74 38.83 2.56
CA LEU A 53 -19.67 39.53 3.29
C LEU A 53 -18.81 40.37 2.35
N LEU A 54 -18.45 39.84 1.18
CA LEU A 54 -17.70 40.59 0.17
C LEU A 54 -18.54 41.75 -0.37
N PHE A 55 -19.84 41.53 -0.61
CA PHE A 55 -20.77 42.57 -1.03
C PHE A 55 -20.92 43.67 0.03
N LEU A 56 -21.06 43.30 1.30
CA LEU A 56 -21.12 44.24 2.43
C LEU A 56 -19.80 45.00 2.60
N PHE A 57 -18.66 44.34 2.40
CA PHE A 57 -17.34 44.97 2.50
C PHE A 57 -17.11 45.97 1.36
N VAL A 58 -17.43 45.57 0.12
CA VAL A 58 -17.34 46.46 -1.05
C VAL A 58 -18.35 47.60 -0.91
N GLY A 59 -19.62 47.31 -0.60
CA GLY A 59 -20.66 48.32 -0.38
C GLY A 59 -20.35 49.28 0.77
N GLY A 60 -19.85 48.75 1.89
CA GLY A 60 -19.39 49.54 3.03
C GLY A 60 -18.17 50.40 2.70
N GLY A 61 -17.20 49.86 1.96
CA GLY A 61 -16.06 50.62 1.44
C GLY A 61 -16.48 51.74 0.49
N ILE A 62 -17.46 51.49 -0.38
CA ILE A 62 -18.06 52.50 -1.26
C ILE A 62 -18.72 53.61 -0.46
N TYR A 63 -19.52 53.25 0.56
CA TYR A 63 -20.19 54.22 1.42
C TYR A 63 -19.18 55.07 2.21
N LEU A 64 -18.14 54.45 2.76
CA LEU A 64 -17.07 55.16 3.47
C LEU A 64 -16.26 56.06 2.54
N LEU A 65 -15.94 55.62 1.32
CA LEU A 65 -15.27 56.44 0.30
C LEU A 65 -16.16 57.63 -0.13
N TYR A 66 -17.46 57.40 -0.30
CA TYR A 66 -18.43 58.45 -0.63
C TYR A 66 -18.53 59.51 0.48
N ILE A 67 -18.53 59.08 1.75
CA ILE A 67 -18.49 60.02 2.91
C ILE A 67 -17.16 60.75 2.98
N TYR A 68 -16.04 60.04 2.83
CA TYR A 68 -14.70 60.60 2.98
C TYR A 68 -14.39 61.64 1.89
N ILE A 69 -14.87 61.43 0.67
CA ILE A 69 -14.63 62.29 -0.49
C ILE A 69 -15.81 63.26 -0.69
N ASN A 70 -16.31 63.84 0.41
CA ASN A 70 -17.47 64.73 0.48
C ASN A 70 -17.57 65.66 -0.76
N PRO A 71 -18.64 65.56 -1.58
CA PRO A 71 -18.76 66.25 -2.87
C PRO A 71 -18.74 67.78 -2.75
N ASN A 72 -18.94 68.32 -1.55
CA ASN A 72 -18.90 69.75 -1.30
C ASN A 72 -17.49 70.37 -1.30
N ASN A 73 -16.42 69.56 -1.37
CA ASN A 73 -15.05 70.06 -1.39
C ASN A 73 -14.37 69.93 -2.76
N LYS A 74 -14.36 71.08 -3.45
CA LYS A 74 -13.52 71.53 -4.56
C LYS A 74 -13.46 70.64 -5.81
N LEU A 75 -14.14 71.15 -6.85
CA LEU A 75 -13.94 70.92 -8.29
C LEU A 75 -12.46 70.64 -8.68
N SER A 76 -11.49 71.27 -8.00
CA SER A 76 -10.06 71.08 -8.23
C SER A 76 -9.55 69.65 -7.97
N TYR A 77 -10.16 68.89 -7.06
CA TYR A 77 -9.78 67.49 -6.80
C TYR A 77 -10.21 66.59 -7.95
N TYR A 78 -11.44 66.81 -8.47
CA TYR A 78 -11.93 66.13 -9.65
C TYR A 78 -11.11 66.51 -10.89
N GLU A 79 -10.76 67.78 -11.07
CA GLU A 79 -9.87 68.23 -12.15
C GLU A 79 -8.46 67.61 -12.06
N SER A 80 -7.91 67.47 -10.85
CA SER A 80 -6.59 66.84 -10.64
C SER A 80 -6.62 65.35 -10.97
N LEU A 81 -7.62 64.60 -10.50
CA LEU A 81 -7.80 63.19 -10.85
C LEU A 81 -8.09 63.02 -12.36
N TYR A 82 -8.91 63.90 -12.93
CA TYR A 82 -9.22 63.93 -14.35
C TYR A 82 -7.96 64.17 -15.19
N SER A 83 -7.11 65.13 -14.80
CA SER A 83 -5.83 65.40 -15.46
C SER A 83 -4.83 64.25 -15.34
N PHE A 84 -4.88 63.50 -14.24
CA PHE A 84 -4.06 62.30 -14.04
C PHE A 84 -4.47 61.17 -14.99
N PHE A 85 -5.77 60.90 -15.13
CA PHE A 85 -6.27 59.89 -16.08
C PHE A 85 -6.11 60.30 -17.55
N LEU A 86 -6.08 61.60 -17.84
CA LEU A 86 -5.87 62.14 -19.19
C LEU A 86 -4.41 62.40 -19.55
N PHE A 87 -3.44 61.92 -18.74
CA PHE A 87 -2.02 62.16 -18.96
C PHE A 87 -1.67 63.65 -19.23
N GLY A 88 -2.38 64.57 -18.57
CA GLY A 88 -2.08 66.00 -18.62
C GLY A 88 -2.58 66.77 -19.86
N THR A 89 -3.42 66.19 -20.73
CA THR A 89 -3.93 66.95 -21.90
C THR A 89 -4.98 68.00 -21.49
N LYS A 90 -4.56 69.26 -21.35
CA LYS A 90 -5.44 70.41 -21.08
C LYS A 90 -6.24 70.79 -22.34
N GLY A 91 -7.45 70.26 -22.52
CA GLY A 91 -8.35 70.71 -23.59
C GLY A 91 -9.76 70.09 -23.54
N ILE A 92 -10.79 70.95 -23.48
CA ILE A 92 -12.22 70.59 -23.40
C ILE A 92 -12.73 69.80 -24.63
N LYS A 93 -12.01 69.83 -25.76
CA LYS A 93 -12.30 68.95 -26.93
C LYS A 93 -12.03 67.46 -26.65
N GLY A 94 -11.25 67.13 -25.63
CA GLY A 94 -11.00 65.74 -25.24
C GLY A 94 -12.15 65.09 -24.46
N VAL A 95 -13.04 65.87 -23.84
CA VAL A 95 -14.09 65.33 -22.94
C VAL A 95 -15.07 64.44 -23.69
N SER A 96 -15.51 64.86 -24.87
CA SER A 96 -16.43 64.05 -25.69
C SER A 96 -15.77 62.77 -26.22
N ASP A 97 -14.47 62.81 -26.47
CA ASP A 97 -13.72 61.66 -26.97
C ASP A 97 -13.42 60.69 -25.84
N VAL A 98 -13.10 61.17 -24.64
CA VAL A 98 -12.97 60.35 -23.42
C VAL A 98 -14.30 59.71 -23.05
N ASP A 99 -15.41 60.45 -23.15
CA ASP A 99 -16.75 59.89 -22.92
C ASP A 99 -17.06 58.78 -23.92
N LYS A 100 -16.75 58.97 -25.22
CA LYS A 100 -16.91 57.93 -26.24
C LYS A 100 -16.03 56.71 -25.97
N ILE A 101 -14.76 56.92 -25.62
CA ILE A 101 -13.82 55.85 -25.27
C ILE A 101 -14.32 55.09 -24.03
N THR A 102 -14.84 55.81 -23.03
CA THR A 102 -15.39 55.21 -21.80
C THR A 102 -16.66 54.42 -22.10
N VAL A 103 -17.58 54.91 -22.96
CA VAL A 103 -18.71 54.09 -23.45
C VAL A 103 -18.19 52.83 -24.11
N ALA A 104 -17.29 52.98 -25.08
CA ALA A 104 -16.81 51.85 -25.88
C ALA A 104 -16.10 50.81 -25.02
N PHE A 105 -15.31 51.24 -24.03
CA PHE A 105 -14.64 50.37 -23.08
C PHE A 105 -15.64 49.68 -22.14
N LEU A 106 -16.65 50.40 -21.66
CA LEU A 106 -17.69 49.87 -20.77
C LEU A 106 -18.59 48.86 -21.50
N GLU A 107 -19.06 49.18 -22.70
CA GLU A 107 -19.78 48.24 -23.56
C GLU A 107 -18.93 47.04 -23.95
N GLY A 108 -17.66 47.26 -24.31
CA GLY A 108 -16.71 46.21 -24.65
C GLY A 108 -16.47 45.24 -23.50
N SER A 109 -16.25 45.77 -22.30
CA SER A 109 -16.06 44.99 -21.07
C SER A 109 -17.33 44.23 -20.67
N ASN A 110 -18.50 44.86 -20.73
CA ASN A 110 -19.77 44.19 -20.45
C ASN A 110 -20.05 43.07 -21.46
N LYS A 111 -19.80 43.30 -22.75
CA LYS A 111 -19.89 42.25 -23.79
C LYS A 111 -18.91 41.11 -23.51
N PHE A 112 -17.66 41.43 -23.18
CA PHE A 112 -16.66 40.44 -22.81
C PHE A 112 -17.13 39.58 -21.65
N PHE A 113 -17.58 40.17 -20.53
CA PHE A 113 -18.03 39.41 -19.36
C PHE A 113 -19.33 38.64 -19.61
N THR A 114 -20.22 39.18 -20.44
CA THR A 114 -21.46 38.48 -20.87
C THR A 114 -21.14 37.21 -21.63
N VAL A 115 -20.06 37.18 -22.43
CA VAL A 115 -19.61 36.00 -23.19
C VAL A 115 -18.69 35.12 -22.34
N SER A 116 -17.78 35.70 -21.58
CA SER A 116 -16.76 34.97 -20.83
C SER A 116 -17.38 34.17 -19.68
N LEU A 117 -18.43 34.69 -19.03
CA LEU A 117 -19.07 34.04 -17.89
C LEU A 117 -19.67 32.68 -18.27
N PRO A 118 -20.56 32.56 -19.29
CA PRO A 118 -21.07 31.25 -19.71
C PRO A 118 -19.96 30.34 -20.22
N LEU A 119 -18.99 30.85 -20.99
CA LEU A 119 -17.87 30.05 -21.48
C LEU A 119 -17.03 29.46 -20.33
N THR A 120 -16.72 30.27 -19.33
CA THR A 120 -15.95 29.85 -18.15
C THR A 120 -16.72 28.84 -17.32
N LEU A 121 -18.04 28.99 -17.19
CA LEU A 121 -18.89 28.04 -16.48
C LEU A 121 -18.95 26.69 -17.21
N THR A 122 -19.09 26.71 -18.54
CA THR A 122 -19.04 25.51 -19.38
C THR A 122 -17.68 24.82 -19.27
N PHE A 123 -16.59 25.58 -19.39
CA PHE A 123 -15.23 25.06 -19.28
C PHE A 123 -14.96 24.48 -17.88
N TYR A 124 -15.41 25.16 -16.83
CA TYR A 124 -15.36 24.68 -15.46
C TYR A 124 -16.15 23.37 -15.31
N TYR A 125 -17.36 23.27 -15.87
CA TYR A 125 -18.18 22.05 -15.78
C TYR A 125 -17.51 20.86 -16.46
N PHE A 126 -16.95 21.03 -17.67
CA PHE A 126 -16.22 19.97 -18.37
C PHE A 126 -14.99 19.53 -17.60
N ILE A 127 -14.18 20.48 -17.12
CA ILE A 127 -12.97 20.16 -16.34
C ILE A 127 -13.34 19.52 -15.01
N TYR A 128 -14.39 19.99 -14.34
CA TYR A 128 -14.89 19.38 -13.11
C TYR A 128 -15.34 17.95 -13.34
N LYS A 129 -16.03 17.67 -14.46
CA LYS A 129 -16.42 16.30 -14.83
C LYS A 129 -15.20 15.41 -15.05
N GLU A 130 -14.19 15.90 -15.78
CA GLU A 130 -12.94 15.17 -16.01
C GLU A 130 -12.16 14.95 -14.70
N GLN A 131 -12.03 15.97 -13.85
CA GLN A 131 -11.39 15.84 -12.54
C GLN A 131 -12.11 14.89 -11.60
N LYS A 132 -13.45 14.89 -11.63
CA LYS A 132 -14.25 13.97 -10.82
C LYS A 132 -14.01 12.52 -11.24
N SER A 133 -13.69 12.26 -12.51
CA SER A 133 -13.28 10.93 -12.97
C SER A 133 -11.93 10.47 -12.37
N ILE A 134 -11.09 11.40 -11.92
CA ILE A 134 -9.78 11.17 -11.27
C ILE A 134 -9.86 11.45 -9.75
N SER A 135 -11.08 11.59 -9.20
CA SER A 135 -11.38 11.99 -7.80
C SER A 135 -10.54 13.17 -7.29
N SER A 136 -10.26 14.12 -8.18
CA SER A 136 -9.56 15.34 -7.84
C SER A 136 -10.55 16.43 -7.46
N ASN A 137 -10.33 17.07 -6.31
CA ASN A 137 -11.07 18.26 -5.88
C ASN A 137 -10.23 19.55 -6.04
N LEU A 138 -9.36 19.61 -7.05
CA LEU A 138 -8.48 20.76 -7.28
C LEU A 138 -9.24 21.99 -7.76
N ALA A 139 -10.32 21.81 -8.54
CA ALA A 139 -11.26 22.88 -8.88
C ALA A 139 -12.20 23.21 -7.70
N LYS A 140 -11.66 23.55 -6.52
CA LYS A 140 -12.51 24.10 -5.45
C LYS A 140 -13.17 25.40 -5.91
N GLY A 141 -14.47 25.50 -5.64
CA GLY A 141 -15.32 26.57 -6.12
C GLY A 141 -14.98 27.99 -5.62
N MET A 142 -14.12 28.19 -4.61
CA MET A 142 -13.89 29.55 -4.06
C MET A 142 -13.42 30.55 -5.13
N LEU A 143 -12.49 30.15 -5.99
CA LEU A 143 -11.97 31.07 -7.02
C LEU A 143 -12.98 31.27 -8.16
N LEU A 144 -13.78 30.24 -8.48
CA LEU A 144 -14.94 30.35 -9.37
C LEU A 144 -15.97 31.32 -8.78
N TRP A 145 -16.30 31.20 -7.49
CA TRP A 145 -17.23 32.07 -6.80
C TRP A 145 -16.71 33.52 -6.78
N MET A 146 -15.45 33.75 -6.46
CA MET A 146 -14.86 35.11 -6.52
C MET A 146 -14.97 35.71 -7.92
N TYR A 147 -14.72 34.92 -8.97
CA TYR A 147 -14.90 35.36 -10.35
C TYR A 147 -16.38 35.64 -10.67
N LEU A 148 -17.29 34.70 -10.40
CA LEU A 148 -18.73 34.85 -10.65
C LEU A 148 -19.30 36.07 -9.91
N SER A 149 -18.98 36.21 -8.63
CA SER A 149 -19.44 37.31 -7.79
C SER A 149 -18.97 38.66 -8.31
N THR A 150 -17.68 38.80 -8.64
CA THR A 150 -17.15 40.06 -9.17
C THR A 150 -17.68 40.35 -10.57
N ALA A 151 -17.78 39.35 -11.44
CA ALA A 151 -18.28 39.50 -12.81
C ALA A 151 -19.76 39.88 -12.85
N ILE A 152 -20.61 39.27 -12.01
CA ILE A 152 -22.04 39.62 -11.90
C ILE A 152 -22.19 41.05 -11.37
N LEU A 153 -21.46 41.42 -10.32
CA LEU A 153 -21.49 42.79 -9.78
C LEU A 153 -21.02 43.81 -10.83
N ASN A 154 -19.97 43.47 -11.56
CA ASN A 154 -19.45 44.29 -12.64
C ASN A 154 -20.50 44.51 -13.74
N LEU A 155 -21.22 43.46 -14.16
CA LEU A 155 -22.30 43.57 -15.14
C LEU A 155 -23.47 44.42 -14.62
N VAL A 156 -23.91 44.21 -13.37
CA VAL A 156 -25.02 44.97 -12.77
C VAL A 156 -24.68 46.46 -12.71
N ILE A 157 -23.50 46.81 -12.21
CA ILE A 157 -23.04 48.21 -12.12
C ILE A 157 -22.82 48.80 -13.52
N GLY A 158 -22.23 48.03 -14.43
CA GLY A 158 -22.02 48.46 -15.81
C GLY A 158 -23.33 48.79 -16.53
N TYR A 159 -24.33 47.92 -16.45
CA TYR A 159 -25.65 48.18 -17.03
C TYR A 159 -26.37 49.34 -16.33
N TYR A 160 -26.24 49.48 -15.01
CA TYR A 160 -26.76 50.63 -14.28
C TYR A 160 -26.17 51.96 -14.80
N ILE A 161 -24.85 52.00 -15.05
CA ILE A 161 -24.18 53.18 -15.59
C ILE A 161 -24.66 53.48 -17.03
N ILE A 162 -24.77 52.47 -17.91
CA ILE A 162 -25.26 52.63 -19.29
C ILE A 162 -26.70 53.15 -19.29
N PHE A 163 -27.59 52.48 -18.54
CA PHE A 163 -29.01 52.80 -18.50
C PHE A 163 -29.25 54.23 -18.01
N ASN A 164 -28.57 54.63 -16.93
CA ASN A 164 -28.72 55.98 -16.40
C ASN A 164 -28.11 57.04 -17.32
N LYS A 165 -27.02 56.75 -18.03
CA LYS A 165 -26.50 57.65 -19.06
C LYS A 165 -27.49 57.85 -20.20
N MET A 166 -28.18 56.79 -20.63
CA MET A 166 -29.17 56.90 -21.70
C MET A 166 -30.35 57.81 -21.31
N ASN A 167 -30.71 57.82 -20.02
CA ASN A 167 -31.82 58.61 -19.49
C ASN A 167 -31.43 60.04 -19.06
N LEU A 168 -30.20 60.25 -18.60
CA LEU A 168 -29.69 61.54 -18.15
C LEU A 168 -28.68 62.03 -19.18
N ARG A 169 -29.07 63.01 -20.02
CA ARG A 169 -28.24 63.65 -21.09
C ARG A 169 -26.91 64.30 -20.61
N ASN A 170 -26.46 64.04 -19.39
CA ASN A 170 -25.24 64.56 -18.80
C ASN A 170 -24.02 63.71 -19.18
N GLY A 171 -22.83 64.32 -19.20
CA GLY A 171 -21.56 63.59 -19.38
C GLY A 171 -21.29 62.60 -18.23
N PHE A 172 -20.48 61.57 -18.52
CA PHE A 172 -20.13 60.52 -17.52
C PHE A 172 -19.37 61.05 -16.31
N PHE A 173 -18.72 62.21 -16.44
CA PHE A 173 -17.93 62.83 -15.37
C PHE A 173 -18.73 63.85 -14.55
N SER A 174 -20.08 63.78 -14.60
CA SER A 174 -20.88 64.47 -13.59
C SER A 174 -20.67 63.84 -12.20
N GLU A 175 -20.79 64.65 -11.14
CA GLU A 175 -20.55 64.25 -9.73
C GLU A 175 -21.26 62.94 -9.33
N LYS A 176 -22.36 62.60 -10.01
CA LYS A 176 -23.19 61.42 -9.74
C LYS A 176 -22.61 60.11 -10.29
N PHE A 177 -21.80 60.14 -11.35
CA PHE A 177 -21.34 58.92 -12.05
C PHE A 177 -19.85 58.62 -11.87
N PHE A 178 -19.06 59.58 -11.40
CA PHE A 178 -17.62 59.41 -11.21
C PHE A 178 -17.28 58.21 -10.31
N PHE A 179 -17.86 58.14 -9.11
CA PHE A 179 -17.60 57.03 -8.17
C PHE A 179 -18.06 55.67 -8.69
N PRO A 180 -19.30 55.52 -9.22
CA PRO A 180 -19.72 54.30 -9.89
C PRO A 180 -18.73 53.81 -10.96
N ILE A 181 -18.17 54.72 -11.77
CA ILE A 181 -17.19 54.37 -12.82
C ILE A 181 -15.87 53.89 -12.22
N VAL A 182 -15.35 54.55 -11.18
CA VAL A 182 -14.12 54.13 -10.49
C VAL A 182 -14.29 52.74 -9.86
N ILE A 183 -15.41 52.50 -9.19
CA ILE A 183 -15.74 51.21 -8.59
C ILE A 183 -15.88 50.13 -9.66
N TRP A 184 -16.61 50.43 -10.72
CA TRP A 184 -16.78 49.55 -11.88
C TRP A 184 -15.41 49.19 -12.48
N PHE A 185 -14.52 50.16 -12.66
CA PHE A 185 -13.17 49.91 -13.17
C PHE A 185 -12.36 48.98 -12.25
N ILE A 186 -12.39 49.18 -10.93
CA ILE A 186 -11.75 48.28 -9.96
C ILE A 186 -12.32 46.86 -10.07
N LEU A 187 -13.64 46.74 -10.20
CA LEU A 187 -14.31 45.44 -10.37
C LEU A 187 -13.93 44.77 -11.69
N VAL A 188 -13.83 45.49 -12.80
CA VAL A 188 -13.33 44.97 -14.09
C VAL A 188 -11.93 44.37 -13.91
N VAL A 189 -11.01 45.11 -13.30
CA VAL A 189 -9.63 44.66 -13.08
C VAL A 189 -9.61 43.41 -12.19
N LEU A 190 -10.35 43.41 -11.07
CA LEU A 190 -10.43 42.25 -10.19
C LEU A 190 -11.06 41.03 -10.88
N SER A 191 -12.15 41.21 -11.61
CA SER A 191 -12.80 40.13 -12.37
C SER A 191 -11.88 39.56 -13.43
N PHE A 192 -11.09 40.40 -14.11
CA PHE A 192 -10.12 39.93 -15.09
C PHE A 192 -8.96 39.16 -14.44
N LEU A 193 -8.43 39.64 -13.31
CA LEU A 193 -7.41 38.92 -12.54
C LEU A 193 -7.93 37.56 -12.04
N PHE A 194 -9.15 37.52 -11.50
CA PHE A 194 -9.76 36.25 -11.07
C PHE A 194 -10.07 35.33 -12.24
N PHE A 195 -10.47 35.86 -13.40
CA PHE A 195 -10.65 35.08 -14.61
C PHE A 195 -9.35 34.41 -15.06
N LEU A 196 -8.25 35.17 -15.17
CA LEU A 196 -6.94 34.62 -15.53
C LEU A 196 -6.44 33.61 -14.50
N ALA A 197 -6.61 33.89 -13.21
CA ALA A 197 -6.26 32.95 -12.14
C ALA A 197 -7.10 31.66 -12.22
N LEU A 198 -8.38 31.77 -12.59
CA LEU A 198 -9.29 30.63 -12.74
C LEU A 198 -8.90 29.79 -13.95
N LEU A 199 -8.68 30.43 -15.09
CA LEU A 199 -8.27 29.76 -16.32
C LEU A 199 -6.94 29.03 -16.13
N ASN A 200 -5.94 29.71 -15.55
CA ASN A 200 -4.64 29.10 -15.26
C ASN A 200 -4.79 27.90 -14.31
N ARG A 201 -5.60 28.03 -13.26
CA ARG A 201 -5.87 26.93 -12.32
C ARG A 201 -6.56 25.75 -13.00
N LEU A 202 -7.57 26.03 -13.83
CA LEU A 202 -8.31 25.01 -14.58
C LEU A 202 -7.40 24.28 -15.57
N LEU A 203 -6.55 24.99 -16.31
CA LEU A 203 -5.58 24.40 -17.23
C LEU A 203 -4.53 23.57 -16.48
N MET A 204 -3.95 24.08 -15.40
CA MET A 204 -2.99 23.31 -14.58
C MET A 204 -3.61 22.05 -13.99
N SER A 205 -4.90 22.07 -13.67
CA SER A 205 -5.58 20.92 -13.08
C SER A 205 -5.92 19.80 -14.07
N LEU A 206 -5.76 20.02 -15.38
CA LEU A 206 -5.79 18.96 -16.39
C LEU A 206 -4.47 18.21 -16.50
N ASP A 207 -3.36 18.81 -16.06
CA ASP A 207 -2.07 18.13 -16.04
C ASP A 207 -2.02 17.12 -14.88
N ILE A 208 -2.02 15.83 -15.22
CA ILE A 208 -1.96 14.71 -14.28
C ILE A 208 -0.64 14.76 -13.49
N SER A 209 0.46 15.19 -14.11
CA SER A 209 1.74 15.37 -13.41
C SER A 209 1.63 16.40 -12.30
N PHE A 210 0.93 17.51 -12.57
CA PHE A 210 0.64 18.51 -11.56
C PHE A 210 -0.30 17.97 -10.48
N LEU A 211 -1.33 17.22 -10.86
CA LEU A 211 -2.28 16.58 -9.94
C LEU A 211 -1.57 15.68 -8.93
N PHE A 212 -0.73 14.75 -9.40
CA PHE A 212 0.06 13.90 -8.51
C PHE A 212 0.93 14.74 -7.58
N LYS A 213 1.73 15.67 -8.12
CA LYS A 213 2.64 16.51 -7.32
C LYS A 213 1.89 17.29 -6.24
N HIS A 214 0.73 17.84 -6.58
CA HIS A 214 -0.12 18.58 -5.66
C HIS A 214 -0.72 17.67 -4.57
N THR A 215 -1.34 16.55 -4.95
CA THR A 215 -1.97 15.61 -4.01
C THR A 215 -0.93 15.00 -3.07
N ARG A 216 0.24 14.60 -3.57
CA ARG A 216 1.38 14.15 -2.75
C ARG A 216 1.83 15.21 -1.74
N LYS A 217 1.95 16.47 -2.16
CA LYS A 217 2.35 17.57 -1.27
C LYS A 217 1.31 17.77 -0.14
N LEU A 218 0.02 17.69 -0.46
CA LEU A 218 -1.04 17.75 0.53
C LEU A 218 -1.01 16.54 1.48
N MET A 219 -0.79 15.34 0.95
CA MET A 219 -0.68 14.12 1.73
C MET A 219 0.49 14.18 2.71
N ARG A 220 1.71 14.48 2.26
CA ARG A 220 2.89 14.64 3.15
C ARG A 220 2.62 15.66 4.26
N LYS A 221 1.93 16.74 3.94
CA LYS A 221 1.59 17.79 4.89
C LYS A 221 0.54 17.32 5.92
N LYS A 222 -0.44 16.52 5.50
CA LYS A 222 -1.43 15.91 6.40
C LYS A 222 -0.86 14.79 7.25
N ILE A 223 0.03 13.97 6.70
CA ILE A 223 0.78 12.96 7.46
C ILE A 223 1.51 13.65 8.63
N LYS A 224 2.25 14.73 8.35
CA LYS A 224 2.90 15.54 9.41
C LYS A 224 1.90 16.09 10.43
N GLU A 225 0.75 16.59 9.99
CA GLU A 225 -0.30 17.06 10.92
C GLU A 225 -0.77 15.93 11.86
N VAL A 226 -1.02 14.72 11.35
CA VAL A 226 -1.42 13.56 12.16
C VAL A 226 -0.36 13.17 13.18
N TYR A 227 0.93 13.24 12.82
CA TYR A 227 2.02 12.97 13.76
C TYR A 227 2.06 13.99 14.91
N PHE A 228 1.93 15.29 14.62
CA PHE A 228 2.14 16.34 15.61
C PHE A 228 0.87 16.78 16.37
N THR A 229 -0.34 16.46 15.91
CA THR A 229 -1.58 16.91 16.58
C THR A 229 -2.72 15.90 16.53
N ASP A 230 -3.47 15.80 17.63
CA ASP A 230 -4.70 14.99 17.71
C ASP A 230 -5.97 15.79 17.38
N VAL A 231 -5.82 17.07 17.02
CA VAL A 231 -6.96 17.94 16.72
C VAL A 231 -7.62 17.51 15.41
N ASN A 232 -8.90 17.11 15.51
CA ASN A 232 -9.72 16.58 14.41
C ASN A 232 -9.09 15.36 13.72
N LEU A 233 -8.53 14.44 14.50
CA LEU A 233 -7.85 13.24 14.01
C LEU A 233 -8.67 12.46 12.96
N GLU A 234 -9.96 12.24 13.21
CA GLU A 234 -10.89 11.58 12.27
C GLU A 234 -10.96 12.29 10.90
N ASN A 235 -11.12 13.61 10.91
CA ASN A 235 -11.19 14.44 9.71
C ASN A 235 -9.83 14.48 8.97
N ASN A 236 -8.71 14.34 9.70
CA ASN A 236 -7.38 14.25 9.09
C ASN A 236 -7.19 12.91 8.38
N TYR A 237 -7.62 11.80 8.97
CA TYR A 237 -7.60 10.49 8.32
C TYR A 237 -8.58 10.42 7.14
N GLU A 238 -9.76 11.03 7.23
CA GLU A 238 -10.68 11.17 6.10
C GLU A 238 -10.01 11.95 4.94
N CYS A 239 -9.31 13.05 5.23
CA CYS A 239 -8.55 13.78 4.22
C CYS A 239 -7.42 12.92 3.61
N LEU A 240 -6.72 12.13 4.42
CA LEU A 240 -5.69 11.20 3.94
C LEU A 240 -6.28 10.12 3.03
N ASN A 241 -7.44 9.56 3.38
CA ASN A 241 -8.17 8.61 2.54
C ASN A 241 -8.52 9.22 1.18
N ILE A 242 -9.01 10.47 1.15
CA ILE A 242 -9.32 11.18 -0.09
C ILE A 242 -8.06 11.38 -0.95
N TYR A 243 -6.92 11.72 -0.34
CA TYR A 243 -5.66 11.89 -1.07
C TYR A 243 -5.10 10.58 -1.58
N LEU A 244 -5.18 9.51 -0.79
CA LEU A 244 -4.80 8.17 -1.19
C LEU A 244 -5.64 7.72 -2.39
N GLU A 245 -6.96 7.85 -2.31
CA GLU A 245 -7.89 7.53 -3.40
C GLU A 245 -7.52 8.30 -4.68
N SER A 246 -7.28 9.60 -4.57
CA SER A 246 -6.90 10.44 -5.71
C SER A 246 -5.55 10.03 -6.33
N ILE A 247 -4.57 9.63 -5.53
CA ILE A 247 -3.28 9.11 -6.04
C ILE A 247 -3.49 7.81 -6.82
N PHE A 248 -4.25 6.86 -6.26
CA PHE A 248 -4.49 5.57 -6.92
C PHE A 248 -5.34 5.71 -8.19
N GLN A 249 -6.36 6.56 -8.18
CA GLN A 249 -7.11 6.86 -9.41
C GLN A 249 -6.25 7.57 -10.47
N SER A 250 -5.30 8.41 -10.04
CA SER A 250 -4.33 9.00 -10.97
C SER A 250 -3.39 7.95 -11.56
N PHE A 251 -2.99 6.93 -10.78
CA PHE A 251 -2.23 5.79 -11.30
C PHE A 251 -3.04 4.98 -12.32
N GLU A 252 -4.31 4.72 -12.04
CA GLU A 252 -5.21 4.03 -12.96
C GLU A 252 -5.40 4.81 -14.26
N TYR A 253 -5.66 6.11 -14.17
CA TYR A 253 -5.77 6.98 -15.34
C TYR A 253 -4.46 6.98 -16.17
N ALA A 254 -3.30 7.11 -15.50
CA ALA A 254 -2.01 7.06 -16.17
C ALA A 254 -1.79 5.72 -16.90
N MET A 255 -2.25 4.61 -16.32
CA MET A 255 -2.22 3.30 -16.96
C MET A 255 -3.14 3.24 -18.18
N GLU A 256 -4.41 3.63 -18.03
CA GLU A 256 -5.42 3.60 -19.11
C GLU A 256 -5.00 4.45 -20.32
N LYS A 257 -4.35 5.59 -20.09
CA LYS A 257 -3.86 6.48 -21.15
C LYS A 257 -2.46 6.12 -21.68
N GLY A 258 -1.83 5.06 -21.18
CA GLY A 258 -0.48 4.65 -21.61
C GLY A 258 0.64 5.62 -21.23
N LEU A 259 0.46 6.39 -20.15
CA LEU A 259 1.43 7.38 -19.64
C LEU A 259 2.49 6.71 -18.76
N ASP A 260 3.27 5.83 -19.39
CA ASP A 260 4.13 4.87 -18.70
C ASP A 260 5.28 5.51 -17.92
N LYS A 261 5.97 6.48 -18.53
CA LYS A 261 7.04 7.25 -17.87
C LYS A 261 6.53 8.07 -16.69
N LEU A 262 5.29 8.58 -16.79
CA LEU A 262 4.65 9.29 -15.69
C LEU A 262 4.41 8.30 -14.57
N PHE A 263 3.76 7.16 -14.85
CA PHE A 263 3.50 6.12 -13.87
C PHE A 263 4.76 5.72 -13.07
N GLU A 264 5.86 5.39 -13.75
CA GLU A 264 7.11 4.96 -13.10
C GLU A 264 7.71 6.05 -12.20
N ARG A 265 7.76 7.29 -12.69
CA ARG A 265 8.26 8.43 -11.90
C ARG A 265 7.40 8.69 -10.67
N GLU A 266 6.08 8.60 -10.82
CA GLU A 266 5.13 8.82 -9.74
C GLU A 266 5.14 7.67 -8.72
N LEU A 267 5.38 6.43 -9.15
CA LEU A 267 5.53 5.27 -8.27
C LEU A 267 6.76 5.42 -7.36
N LYS A 268 7.92 5.84 -7.90
CA LYS A 268 9.14 6.11 -7.10
C LYS A 268 8.92 7.21 -6.04
N GLU A 269 8.18 8.24 -6.42
CA GLU A 269 7.85 9.33 -5.49
C GLU A 269 6.82 8.90 -4.45
N TRP A 270 5.91 8.00 -4.81
CA TRP A 270 4.96 7.39 -3.89
C TRP A 270 5.67 6.50 -2.85
N ASP A 271 6.66 5.71 -3.26
CA ASP A 271 7.51 4.94 -2.34
C ASP A 271 8.14 5.84 -1.27
N SER A 272 8.63 7.02 -1.64
CA SER A 272 9.14 7.98 -0.64
C SER A 272 8.09 8.57 0.32
N ILE A 273 6.79 8.47 0.01
CA ILE A 273 5.69 8.79 0.94
C ILE A 273 5.40 7.61 1.85
N LEU A 274 5.47 6.39 1.31
CA LEU A 274 5.35 5.17 2.10
C LEU A 274 6.48 5.04 3.11
N LEU A 275 7.72 5.35 2.72
CA LEU A 275 8.84 5.45 3.66
C LEU A 275 8.54 6.48 4.75
N LEU A 276 7.96 7.65 4.43
CA LEU A 276 7.53 8.59 5.49
C LEU A 276 6.42 8.05 6.40
N LEU A 277 5.63 7.10 5.91
CA LEU A 277 4.55 6.46 6.68
C LEU A 277 5.06 5.29 7.51
N MET A 278 6.10 4.59 7.06
CA MET A 278 6.58 3.31 7.61
C MET A 278 7.94 3.39 8.31
N ASP A 279 8.86 4.26 7.85
CA ASP A 279 10.20 4.37 8.44
C ASP A 279 10.14 5.05 9.81
N GLU A 280 10.80 4.40 10.76
CA GLU A 280 11.60 5.13 11.74
C GLU A 280 12.92 5.49 11.07
N THR A 281 13.08 6.74 10.62
CA THR A 281 14.29 7.21 9.90
C THR A 281 15.60 6.53 10.37
N PRO A 282 16.27 5.69 9.56
CA PRO A 282 17.61 5.22 9.87
C PRO A 282 18.65 6.15 9.25
N ARG A 283 19.58 6.61 10.10
CA ARG A 283 20.93 7.12 9.81
C ARG A 283 21.03 8.51 9.17
N GLY A 284 21.29 9.51 10.03
CA GLY A 284 22.09 10.67 9.65
C GLY A 284 21.86 11.95 10.46
N LYS A 285 20.66 12.17 10.99
CA LYS A 285 20.33 13.41 11.74
C LYS A 285 19.46 13.09 12.94
N LYS A 286 20.05 13.16 14.13
CA LYS A 286 19.37 13.10 15.44
C LYS A 286 18.50 14.34 15.68
N GLY A 287 17.49 14.56 14.86
CA GLY A 287 16.56 15.69 15.04
C GLY A 287 15.19 15.33 14.48
N ASN A 288 14.22 15.21 15.39
CA ASN A 288 12.79 14.93 15.17
C ASN A 288 12.48 13.49 14.71
N ILE A 289 12.41 12.58 15.69
CA ILE A 289 11.98 11.20 15.52
C ILE A 289 10.45 11.18 15.43
N ILE A 290 9.94 11.22 14.20
CA ILE A 290 8.55 10.89 13.90
C ILE A 290 8.52 9.39 13.61
N THR A 291 7.99 8.57 14.52
CA THR A 291 7.92 7.11 14.33
C THR A 291 6.47 6.66 14.21
N VAL A 292 6.26 5.58 13.45
CA VAL A 292 4.99 4.85 13.43
C VAL A 292 4.59 4.41 14.83
N ASN A 293 5.56 4.01 15.64
CA ASN A 293 5.39 3.70 17.06
C ASN A 293 4.74 4.86 17.83
N HIS A 294 5.17 6.11 17.59
CA HIS A 294 4.52 7.26 18.22
C HIS A 294 3.03 7.42 17.84
N LEU A 295 2.58 6.99 16.65
CA LEU A 295 1.15 7.02 16.29
C LEU A 295 0.35 5.87 16.89
N VAL A 296 0.99 4.71 17.02
CA VAL A 296 0.43 3.47 17.56
C VAL A 296 0.37 3.50 19.10
N ASP A 297 1.30 4.21 19.74
CA ASP A 297 1.40 4.30 21.21
C ASP A 297 0.71 5.55 21.79
N LYS A 298 0.28 6.50 20.94
CA LYS A 298 -0.26 7.80 21.38
C LYS A 298 -1.59 7.71 22.14
N SER A 299 -2.52 6.92 21.59
CA SER A 299 -3.86 6.70 22.13
C SER A 299 -4.55 5.60 21.34
N GLU A 300 -5.40 4.80 22.00
CA GLU A 300 -6.16 3.70 21.37
C GLU A 300 -6.96 4.17 20.14
N LYS A 301 -7.52 5.39 20.20
CA LYS A 301 -8.26 5.99 19.08
C LYS A 301 -7.34 6.31 17.89
N SER A 302 -6.14 6.85 18.13
CA SER A 302 -5.15 7.12 17.09
C SER A 302 -4.70 5.82 16.41
N THR A 303 -4.41 4.80 17.21
CA THR A 303 -3.99 3.47 16.74
C THR A 303 -5.03 2.85 15.82
N LYS A 304 -6.31 2.88 16.21
CA LYS A 304 -7.40 2.33 15.40
C LYS A 304 -7.50 3.02 14.03
N HIS A 305 -7.53 4.35 14.00
CA HIS A 305 -7.62 5.09 12.75
C HIS A 305 -6.38 4.90 11.85
N PHE A 306 -5.19 4.77 12.45
CA PHE A 306 -3.98 4.47 11.71
C PHE A 306 -4.03 3.07 11.09
N ILE A 307 -4.47 2.06 11.84
CA ILE A 307 -4.65 0.69 11.36
C ILE A 307 -5.65 0.65 10.20
N GLU A 308 -6.78 1.37 10.30
CA GLU A 308 -7.78 1.48 9.23
C GLU A 308 -7.17 2.14 7.97
N PHE A 309 -6.41 3.22 8.14
CA PHE A 309 -5.72 3.88 7.04
C PHE A 309 -4.67 2.97 6.39
N TYR A 310 -3.86 2.28 7.18
CA TYR A 310 -2.85 1.35 6.71
C TYR A 310 -3.46 0.16 5.95
N SER A 311 -4.56 -0.40 6.46
CA SER A 311 -5.35 -1.42 5.76
C SER A 311 -5.83 -0.92 4.39
N LEU A 312 -6.28 0.34 4.30
CA LEU A 312 -6.68 0.95 3.04
C LEU A 312 -5.50 1.12 2.07
N VAL A 313 -4.33 1.53 2.56
CA VAL A 313 -3.09 1.64 1.75
C VAL A 313 -2.73 0.29 1.14
N LEU A 314 -2.75 -0.78 1.93
CA LEU A 314 -2.46 -2.14 1.46
C LEU A 314 -3.48 -2.62 0.42
N LYS A 315 -4.78 -2.42 0.70
CA LYS A 315 -5.86 -2.78 -0.21
C LYS A 315 -5.72 -2.09 -1.58
N LYS A 316 -5.40 -0.78 -1.58
CA LYS A 316 -5.21 -0.01 -2.80
C LYS A 316 -3.99 -0.45 -3.60
N HIS A 317 -2.89 -0.81 -2.94
CA HIS A 317 -1.75 -1.44 -3.62
C HIS A 317 -2.14 -2.79 -4.22
N GLY A 318 -2.88 -3.63 -3.49
CA GLY A 318 -3.41 -4.88 -4.02
C GLY A 318 -4.23 -4.66 -5.29
N ASP A 319 -5.17 -3.71 -5.27
CA ASP A 319 -5.98 -3.36 -6.45
C ASP A 319 -5.13 -2.87 -7.63
N LEU A 320 -4.07 -2.10 -7.38
CA LEU A 320 -3.12 -1.66 -8.42
C LEU A 320 -2.36 -2.84 -9.05
N ILE A 321 -1.89 -3.79 -8.24
CA ILE A 321 -1.24 -5.04 -8.69
C ILE A 321 -2.17 -5.79 -9.64
N PHE A 322 -3.44 -5.97 -9.27
CA PHE A 322 -4.43 -6.66 -10.12
C PHE A 322 -4.70 -5.94 -11.43
N LYS A 323 -4.81 -4.60 -11.41
CA LYS A 323 -5.02 -3.80 -12.62
C LYS A 323 -3.81 -3.88 -13.57
N LEU A 324 -2.59 -3.94 -13.04
CA LEU A 324 -1.39 -4.12 -13.85
C LEU A 324 -1.32 -5.52 -14.47
N ALA A 325 -1.68 -6.55 -13.69
CA ALA A 325 -1.76 -7.93 -14.17
C ALA A 325 -2.83 -8.10 -15.25
N SER A 326 -4.04 -7.54 -15.07
CA SER A 326 -5.11 -7.61 -16.07
C SER A 326 -4.74 -6.91 -17.38
N ASN A 327 -3.93 -5.86 -17.30
CA ASN A 327 -3.45 -5.10 -18.46
C ASN A 327 -2.13 -5.65 -19.06
N ASN A 328 -1.68 -6.83 -18.64
CA ASN A 328 -0.45 -7.51 -19.10
C ASN A 328 0.85 -6.67 -18.96
N ARG A 329 0.94 -5.78 -17.96
CA ARG A 329 2.11 -4.91 -17.74
C ARG A 329 3.10 -5.52 -16.73
N LEU A 330 3.69 -6.66 -17.09
CA LEU A 330 4.52 -7.47 -16.18
C LEU A 330 5.79 -6.77 -15.68
N SER A 331 6.43 -5.90 -16.47
CA SER A 331 7.64 -5.18 -16.03
C SER A 331 7.36 -4.24 -14.85
N LYS A 332 6.20 -3.59 -14.85
CA LYS A 332 5.78 -2.65 -13.79
C LYS A 332 5.19 -3.33 -12.59
N LEU A 333 4.63 -4.53 -12.80
CA LEU A 333 4.14 -5.38 -11.72
C LEU A 333 5.25 -5.62 -10.70
N ASN A 334 6.47 -5.94 -11.16
CA ASN A 334 7.61 -6.15 -10.27
C ASN A 334 7.97 -4.90 -9.46
N GLU A 335 7.95 -3.71 -10.06
CA GLU A 335 8.23 -2.45 -9.33
C GLU A 335 7.18 -2.15 -8.25
N VAL A 336 5.90 -2.37 -8.55
CA VAL A 336 4.81 -2.21 -7.57
C VAL A 336 4.90 -3.26 -6.47
N LEU A 337 5.30 -4.48 -6.79
CA LEU A 337 5.52 -5.54 -5.80
C LEU A 337 6.68 -5.22 -4.86
N VAL A 338 7.77 -4.63 -5.37
CA VAL A 338 8.87 -4.11 -4.54
C VAL A 338 8.38 -3.01 -3.60
N THR A 339 7.54 -2.10 -4.11
CA THR A 339 6.92 -1.03 -3.31
C THR A 339 5.94 -1.59 -2.27
N PHE A 340 5.25 -2.69 -2.58
CA PHE A 340 4.39 -3.37 -1.61
C PHE A 340 5.22 -4.03 -0.50
N HIS A 341 6.38 -4.59 -0.83
CA HIS A 341 7.29 -5.16 0.17
C HIS A 341 7.83 -4.09 1.13
N SER A 342 8.04 -2.84 0.69
CA SER A 342 8.47 -1.74 1.57
C SER A 342 7.41 -1.33 2.60
N LEU A 343 6.14 -1.75 2.44
CA LEU A 343 5.08 -1.57 3.44
C LEU A 343 5.14 -2.57 4.59
N GLU A 344 6.04 -3.54 4.54
CA GLU A 344 6.15 -4.54 5.58
C GLU A 344 6.49 -3.92 6.95
N PRO A 345 5.66 -4.17 8.00
CA PRO A 345 5.86 -3.56 9.30
C PRO A 345 6.92 -4.33 10.11
N ASN A 346 8.19 -4.11 9.78
CA ASN A 346 9.30 -4.83 10.41
C ASN A 346 9.40 -4.61 11.93
N LYS A 347 8.95 -3.45 12.44
CA LYS A 347 9.13 -3.02 13.83
C LYS A 347 7.83 -2.77 14.62
N VAL A 348 6.66 -2.84 13.97
CA VAL A 348 5.38 -2.46 14.56
C VAL A 348 4.45 -3.67 14.60
N GLU A 349 4.52 -4.42 15.71
CA GLU A 349 3.80 -5.68 15.90
C GLU A 349 2.30 -5.55 15.59
N ALA A 350 1.68 -4.44 16.00
CA ALA A 350 0.24 -4.19 15.81
C ALA A 350 -0.23 -4.16 14.34
N LEU A 351 0.67 -3.85 13.40
CA LEU A 351 0.34 -3.74 11.97
C LEU A 351 0.52 -5.04 11.19
N TYR A 352 1.36 -5.95 11.68
CA TYR A 352 1.67 -7.19 10.97
C TYR A 352 0.44 -8.08 10.69
N PRO A 353 -0.54 -8.24 11.61
CA PRO A 353 -1.77 -8.98 11.31
C PRO A 353 -2.54 -8.40 10.11
N VAL A 354 -2.53 -7.07 9.95
CA VAL A 354 -3.22 -6.38 8.85
C VAL A 354 -2.44 -6.59 7.55
N PHE A 355 -1.11 -6.53 7.62
CA PHE A 355 -0.23 -6.80 6.49
C PHE A 355 -0.38 -8.22 5.96
N ILE A 356 -0.28 -9.23 6.83
CA ILE A 356 -0.35 -10.64 6.43
C ILE A 356 -1.73 -11.00 5.90
N THR A 357 -2.81 -10.43 6.45
CA THR A 357 -4.18 -10.61 5.93
C THR A 357 -4.31 -10.02 4.53
N ALA A 358 -3.80 -8.80 4.32
CA ALA A 358 -3.82 -8.17 3.01
C ALA A 358 -2.97 -8.95 1.99
N LEU A 359 -1.82 -9.49 2.41
CA LEU A 359 -0.98 -10.33 1.57
C LEU A 359 -1.69 -11.64 1.20
N ASP A 360 -2.34 -12.32 2.15
CA ASP A 360 -3.15 -13.52 1.89
C ASP A 360 -4.28 -13.23 0.88
N GLU A 361 -5.02 -12.13 1.07
CA GLU A 361 -6.07 -11.70 0.13
C GLU A 361 -5.50 -11.41 -1.27
N ILE A 362 -4.33 -10.76 -1.35
CA ILE A 362 -3.67 -10.46 -2.62
C ILE A 362 -3.23 -11.76 -3.32
N VAL A 363 -2.57 -12.67 -2.60
CA VAL A 363 -2.12 -13.95 -3.18
C VAL A 363 -3.31 -14.79 -3.62
N LEU A 364 -4.38 -14.87 -2.82
CA LEU A 364 -5.57 -15.64 -3.16
C LEU A 364 -6.31 -15.06 -4.37
N LYS A 365 -6.49 -13.75 -4.42
CA LYS A 365 -7.14 -13.07 -5.57
C LYS A 365 -6.27 -13.19 -6.83
N ALA A 366 -4.94 -13.19 -6.70
CA ALA A 366 -4.03 -13.42 -7.81
C ALA A 366 -4.12 -14.84 -8.34
N TYR A 367 -4.16 -15.84 -7.45
CA TYR A 367 -4.36 -17.23 -7.83
C TYR A 367 -5.65 -17.43 -8.61
N LYS A 368 -6.76 -16.80 -8.18
CA LYS A 368 -8.06 -16.87 -8.86
C LYS A 368 -8.08 -16.18 -10.23
N GLN A 369 -7.18 -15.24 -10.48
CA GLN A 369 -7.09 -14.52 -11.75
C GLN A 369 -6.08 -15.18 -12.70
N LYS A 370 -6.57 -15.72 -13.83
CA LYS A 370 -5.76 -16.43 -14.83
C LYS A 370 -4.56 -15.67 -15.40
N ASN A 371 -4.52 -14.33 -15.29
CA ASN A 371 -3.49 -13.47 -15.88
C ASN A 371 -2.40 -13.03 -14.88
N CYS A 372 -2.48 -13.42 -13.61
CA CYS A 372 -1.46 -13.06 -12.62
C CYS A 372 -0.37 -14.14 -12.54
N PRO A 373 0.93 -13.80 -12.65
CA PRO A 373 2.00 -14.78 -12.55
C PRO A 373 2.15 -15.26 -11.10
N LEU A 374 1.49 -16.37 -10.75
CA LEU A 374 1.62 -17.03 -9.45
C LEU A 374 3.09 -17.19 -9.01
N LYS A 375 3.98 -17.50 -9.95
CA LYS A 375 5.42 -17.64 -9.72
C LYS A 375 6.04 -16.40 -9.05
N SER A 376 5.74 -15.19 -9.53
CA SER A 376 6.32 -13.94 -8.99
C SER A 376 5.83 -13.66 -7.56
N LEU A 377 4.60 -14.04 -7.24
CA LEU A 377 4.08 -13.92 -5.88
C LEU A 377 4.71 -14.95 -4.94
N LEU A 378 4.92 -16.18 -5.40
CA LEU A 378 5.63 -17.20 -4.63
C LEU A 378 7.09 -16.79 -4.36
N GLU A 379 7.75 -16.13 -5.31
CA GLU A 379 9.09 -15.55 -5.12
C GLU A 379 9.10 -14.48 -4.02
N ILE A 380 8.06 -13.66 -3.91
CA ILE A 380 7.93 -12.66 -2.83
C ILE A 380 7.72 -13.33 -1.48
N LEU A 381 6.83 -14.34 -1.41
CA LEU A 381 6.64 -15.10 -0.17
C LEU A 381 7.96 -15.74 0.29
N ASN A 382 8.75 -16.25 -0.65
CA ASN A 382 10.08 -16.78 -0.34
C ASN A 382 11.04 -15.69 0.14
N GLY A 383 11.05 -14.53 -0.51
CA GLY A 383 11.85 -13.37 -0.11
C GLY A 383 11.56 -12.93 1.32
N ILE A 384 10.28 -12.88 1.70
CA ILE A 384 9.84 -12.54 3.06
C ILE A 384 10.31 -13.60 4.07
N ILE A 385 10.18 -14.90 3.77
CA ILE A 385 10.66 -15.96 4.67
C ILE A 385 12.17 -15.89 4.87
N LEU A 386 12.93 -15.56 3.81
CA LEU A 386 14.38 -15.45 3.87
C LEU A 386 14.86 -14.19 4.59
N SER A 387 14.14 -13.07 4.50
CA SER A 387 14.53 -11.80 5.15
C SER A 387 14.49 -11.91 6.68
N TYR A 388 13.47 -12.55 7.24
CA TYR A 388 13.31 -12.73 8.69
C TYR A 388 14.23 -13.78 9.31
N LYS A 389 14.93 -14.55 8.48
CA LYS A 389 15.91 -15.55 8.91
C LYS A 389 17.30 -14.95 9.22
N SER A 390 17.56 -13.69 8.83
CA SER A 390 18.91 -13.12 8.78
C SER A 390 19.39 -12.35 10.03
N SER A 391 18.60 -12.20 11.11
CA SER A 391 19.00 -11.41 12.28
C SER A 391 19.57 -12.28 13.41
N LYS A 392 20.90 -12.40 13.52
CA LYS A 392 21.55 -13.09 14.65
C LYS A 392 21.72 -12.23 15.92
N ASP A 393 21.68 -10.90 15.79
CA ASP A 393 21.87 -9.97 16.92
C ASP A 393 20.54 -9.51 17.57
N SER A 394 19.43 -10.14 17.19
CA SER A 394 18.10 -9.79 17.65
C SER A 394 17.82 -10.32 19.06
N SER A 395 17.11 -9.55 19.88
CA SER A 395 16.67 -9.97 21.21
C SER A 395 15.82 -11.26 21.15
N LYS A 396 15.68 -11.98 22.26
CA LYS A 396 14.83 -13.19 22.33
C LYS A 396 13.39 -12.93 21.87
N GLU A 397 12.88 -11.72 22.11
CA GLU A 397 11.54 -11.27 21.69
C GLU A 397 11.46 -11.07 20.17
N GLU A 398 12.46 -10.42 19.57
CA GLU A 398 12.53 -10.18 18.12
C GLU A 398 12.69 -11.50 17.33
N GLN A 399 13.37 -12.50 17.90
CA GLN A 399 13.40 -13.85 17.32
C GLN A 399 12.03 -14.53 17.31
N ALA A 400 11.27 -14.42 18.40
CA ALA A 400 9.93 -15.01 18.49
C ALA A 400 8.94 -14.32 17.54
N ASP A 401 9.08 -13.01 17.35
CA ASP A 401 8.34 -12.25 16.36
C ASP A 401 8.68 -12.71 14.93
N ASN A 402 9.96 -12.81 14.58
CA ASN A 402 10.40 -13.32 13.26
C ASN A 402 9.88 -14.73 12.97
N ILE A 403 9.89 -15.62 13.96
CA ILE A 403 9.29 -16.97 13.86
C ILE A 403 7.79 -16.86 13.54
N SER A 404 7.06 -16.01 14.26
CA SER A 404 5.62 -15.79 14.03
C SER A 404 5.34 -15.27 12.63
N LYS A 405 6.18 -14.36 12.12
CA LYS A 405 6.09 -13.79 10.78
C LYS A 405 6.29 -14.86 9.70
N VAL A 406 7.32 -15.70 9.83
CA VAL A 406 7.58 -16.84 8.93
C VAL A 406 6.42 -17.82 8.91
N ILE A 407 5.90 -18.20 10.07
CA ILE A 407 4.74 -19.11 10.17
C ILE A 407 3.52 -18.47 9.49
N GLY A 408 3.31 -17.15 9.65
CA GLY A 408 2.26 -16.42 8.95
C GLY A 408 2.32 -16.59 7.42
N VAL A 409 3.52 -16.49 6.83
CA VAL A 409 3.71 -16.71 5.39
C VAL A 409 3.49 -18.18 4.99
N ILE A 410 3.91 -19.14 5.81
CA ILE A 410 3.63 -20.57 5.59
C ILE A 410 2.11 -20.84 5.54
N TYR A 411 1.32 -20.13 6.33
CA TYR A 411 -0.14 -20.26 6.27
C TYR A 411 -0.75 -19.66 4.99
N ILE A 412 -0.13 -18.65 4.38
CA ILE A 412 -0.55 -18.17 3.04
C ILE A 412 -0.36 -19.28 2.00
N TYR A 413 0.75 -20.04 2.10
CA TYR A 413 0.95 -21.22 1.27
C TYR A 413 -0.13 -22.28 1.48
N GLU A 414 -0.57 -22.52 2.73
CA GLU A 414 -1.71 -23.41 3.01
C GLU A 414 -2.98 -22.93 2.31
N THR A 415 -3.31 -21.63 2.35
CA THR A 415 -4.47 -21.05 1.67
C THR A 415 -4.43 -21.34 0.16
N VAL A 416 -3.29 -21.12 -0.49
CA VAL A 416 -3.12 -21.37 -1.94
C VAL A 416 -3.20 -22.86 -2.26
N LEU A 417 -2.58 -23.72 -1.44
CA LEU A 417 -2.65 -25.19 -1.62
C LEU A 417 -4.09 -25.69 -1.49
N ARG A 418 -4.88 -25.13 -0.57
CA ARG A 418 -6.28 -25.48 -0.38
C ARG A 418 -7.11 -25.14 -1.61
N GLU A 419 -6.97 -23.93 -2.14
CA GLU A 419 -7.69 -23.51 -3.34
C GLU A 419 -7.24 -24.30 -4.59
N ALA A 420 -5.95 -24.59 -4.72
CA ALA A 420 -5.42 -25.47 -5.77
C ALA A 420 -5.95 -26.90 -5.66
N LEU A 421 -6.13 -27.39 -4.44
CA LEU A 421 -6.75 -28.68 -4.19
C LEU A 421 -8.23 -28.65 -4.56
N GLU A 422 -9.01 -27.66 -4.12
CA GLU A 422 -10.45 -27.54 -4.42
C GLU A 422 -10.73 -27.43 -5.94
N THR A 423 -9.84 -26.77 -6.67
CA THR A 423 -9.88 -26.66 -8.14
C THR A 423 -9.29 -27.88 -8.86
N ASN A 424 -8.79 -28.88 -8.13
CA ASN A 424 -8.11 -30.09 -8.63
C ASN A 424 -6.96 -29.78 -9.62
N ASN A 425 -6.23 -28.68 -9.39
CA ASN A 425 -5.15 -28.24 -10.26
C ASN A 425 -3.79 -28.78 -9.80
N VAL A 426 -3.40 -29.94 -10.35
CA VAL A 426 -2.15 -30.63 -10.02
C VAL A 426 -0.91 -29.78 -10.33
N LYS A 427 -0.96 -28.96 -11.40
CA LYS A 427 0.17 -28.11 -11.80
C LYS A 427 0.43 -27.04 -10.74
N ASP A 428 -0.63 -26.46 -10.20
CA ASP A 428 -0.52 -25.41 -9.19
C ASP A 428 -0.07 -26.01 -7.85
N ILE A 429 -0.67 -27.13 -7.42
CA ILE A 429 -0.18 -27.93 -6.28
C ILE A 429 1.32 -28.21 -6.43
N THR A 430 1.75 -28.61 -7.62
CA THR A 430 3.17 -28.85 -7.91
C THR A 430 3.98 -27.56 -7.71
N SER A 431 3.64 -26.46 -8.39
CA SER A 431 4.40 -25.21 -8.29
C SER A 431 4.50 -24.66 -6.86
N VAL A 432 3.41 -24.73 -6.09
CA VAL A 432 3.30 -24.20 -4.73
C VAL A 432 4.10 -25.08 -3.77
N THR A 433 3.99 -26.41 -3.86
CA THR A 433 4.79 -27.34 -3.04
C THR A 433 6.28 -27.31 -3.39
N TYR A 434 6.64 -27.06 -4.65
CA TYR A 434 8.04 -26.85 -5.03
C TYR A 434 8.61 -25.58 -4.43
N SER A 435 7.85 -24.48 -4.48
CA SER A 435 8.25 -23.22 -3.86
C SER A 435 8.41 -23.36 -2.35
N LEU A 436 7.36 -23.85 -1.66
CA LEU A 436 7.33 -24.01 -0.20
C LEU A 436 8.48 -24.90 0.32
N CYS A 437 8.69 -26.06 -0.30
CA CYS A 437 9.76 -26.98 0.12
C CYS A 437 11.14 -26.55 -0.41
N GLY A 438 11.20 -25.73 -1.46
CA GLY A 438 12.44 -25.17 -2.00
C GLY A 438 13.16 -24.28 -1.00
N ILE A 439 12.39 -23.60 -0.14
CA ILE A 439 12.91 -22.78 0.95
C ILE A 439 13.91 -23.58 1.80
N PHE A 440 13.60 -24.83 2.17
CA PHE A 440 14.49 -25.67 2.98
C PHE A 440 15.83 -25.98 2.32
N LYS A 441 15.83 -26.19 0.99
CA LYS A 441 17.08 -26.47 0.27
C LYS A 441 18.00 -25.26 0.29
N GLU A 442 17.44 -24.05 0.31
CA GLU A 442 18.21 -22.83 0.51
C GLU A 442 18.60 -22.61 1.97
N MET A 443 17.81 -23.11 2.92
CA MET A 443 18.13 -23.12 4.35
C MET A 443 19.32 -24.04 4.69
N ASP A 444 19.42 -25.20 4.04
CA ASP A 444 20.43 -26.24 4.35
C ASP A 444 21.77 -26.04 3.59
N LYS A 445 21.76 -25.37 2.43
CA LYS A 445 22.94 -25.19 1.54
C LYS A 445 24.10 -24.35 2.09
N LYS A 446 23.96 -23.68 3.24
CA LYS A 446 25.01 -22.78 3.79
C LYS A 446 25.98 -23.45 4.79
N GLY A 447 25.93 -24.78 4.93
CA GLY A 447 26.86 -25.56 5.76
C GLY A 447 28.17 -25.99 5.09
N GLU A 448 28.26 -25.97 3.75
CA GLU A 448 29.48 -26.36 3.02
C GLU A 448 30.29 -25.12 2.61
N GLN A 449 31.52 -25.02 3.14
CA GLN A 449 32.49 -23.99 2.78
C GLN A 449 32.83 -24.05 1.29
N VAL A 450 32.39 -23.06 0.53
CA VAL A 450 32.93 -22.81 -0.83
C VAL A 450 34.33 -22.22 -0.68
N ARG A 451 35.34 -22.99 -1.11
CA ARG A 451 36.73 -22.54 -1.28
C ARG A 451 36.78 -21.31 -2.21
N PRO A 452 37.62 -20.30 -1.93
CA PRO A 452 37.69 -19.10 -2.75
C PRO A 452 38.26 -19.44 -4.13
N ILE A 453 37.47 -19.21 -5.18
CA ILE A 453 37.95 -19.23 -6.56
C ILE A 453 38.86 -18.01 -6.75
N GLY A 454 40.04 -18.30 -7.31
CA GLY A 454 41.19 -17.41 -7.37
C GLY A 454 40.96 -16.09 -8.11
N LYS A 455 41.72 -15.10 -7.64
CA LYS A 455 42.06 -13.87 -8.34
C LYS A 455 42.79 -14.20 -9.65
N THR A 456 42.37 -13.60 -10.75
CA THR A 456 43.28 -13.22 -11.84
C THR A 456 42.80 -11.95 -12.54
N ASN A 457 43.59 -10.90 -12.30
CA ASN A 457 44.09 -9.87 -13.22
C ASN A 457 43.18 -8.75 -13.72
N GLU A 458 43.39 -7.61 -13.06
CA GLU A 458 43.52 -6.24 -13.57
C GLU A 458 43.63 -6.06 -15.10
N ALA A 459 42.78 -5.17 -15.63
CA ALA A 459 43.13 -4.30 -16.75
C ALA A 459 42.41 -2.94 -16.64
N LYS A 460 43.18 -1.96 -16.18
CA LYS A 460 43.21 -0.52 -16.53
C LYS A 460 41.90 0.27 -16.66
N ALA A 461 41.77 1.20 -15.72
CA ALA A 461 40.93 2.39 -15.81
C ALA A 461 41.34 3.32 -16.97
N THR A 462 40.36 3.73 -17.75
CA THR A 462 40.30 5.07 -18.34
C THR A 462 38.99 5.71 -17.93
N SER A 463 39.13 6.85 -17.26
CA SER A 463 38.11 7.78 -16.83
C SER A 463 37.28 8.26 -18.02
N ASP A 464 35.97 8.08 -17.97
CA ASP A 464 35.06 9.05 -18.57
C ASP A 464 33.80 9.25 -17.71
N ARG A 465 33.57 10.53 -17.38
CA ARG A 465 32.41 11.04 -16.67
C ARG A 465 31.21 10.97 -17.62
N ASN A 466 30.25 10.10 -17.33
CA ASN A 466 28.80 10.27 -17.50
C ASN A 466 28.11 8.92 -17.30
N ASN A 467 27.90 8.49 -16.05
CA ASN A 467 27.08 7.31 -15.76
C ASN A 467 25.85 7.70 -14.96
N MET A 468 24.77 7.84 -15.71
CA MET A 468 23.40 7.53 -15.32
C MET A 468 23.42 6.26 -14.45
N LEU A 469 23.06 6.42 -13.17
CA LEU A 469 23.01 5.34 -12.19
C LEU A 469 22.01 4.30 -12.70
N SER A 470 22.51 3.25 -13.35
CA SER A 470 21.66 2.22 -13.94
C SER A 470 20.94 1.46 -12.83
N SER A 471 19.67 1.15 -13.06
CA SER A 471 18.83 0.32 -12.17
C SER A 471 19.53 -0.97 -11.74
N ALA A 472 20.41 -1.50 -12.61
CA ALA A 472 21.23 -2.68 -12.34
C ALA A 472 22.32 -2.46 -11.27
N ALA A 473 22.93 -1.28 -11.18
CA ALA A 473 23.92 -0.98 -10.15
C ALA A 473 23.26 -0.78 -8.76
N MET A 474 22.02 -0.31 -8.74
CA MET A 474 21.23 -0.18 -7.51
C MET A 474 20.71 -1.54 -7.03
N ILE A 475 20.26 -2.41 -7.95
CA ILE A 475 19.89 -3.81 -7.67
C ILE A 475 21.11 -4.60 -7.21
N SER A 476 22.25 -4.45 -7.89
CA SER A 476 23.48 -5.14 -7.51
C SER A 476 24.04 -4.63 -6.18
N ALA A 477 23.97 -3.33 -5.87
CA ALA A 477 24.36 -2.81 -4.55
C ALA A 477 23.39 -3.24 -3.43
N MET A 478 22.11 -3.44 -3.73
CA MET A 478 21.10 -3.97 -2.81
C MET A 478 21.32 -5.47 -2.57
N GLU A 479 21.58 -6.25 -3.60
CA GLU A 479 21.97 -7.66 -3.49
C GLU A 479 23.32 -7.84 -2.78
N ILE A 480 24.32 -6.99 -3.05
CA ILE A 480 25.66 -7.06 -2.43
C ILE A 480 25.62 -6.61 -0.96
N SER A 481 24.89 -5.54 -0.62
CA SER A 481 24.72 -5.13 0.79
C SER A 481 23.87 -6.10 1.62
N MET A 482 22.99 -6.87 0.99
CA MET A 482 22.18 -7.91 1.64
C MET A 482 22.87 -9.29 1.71
N THR A 483 23.88 -9.55 0.86
CA THR A 483 24.59 -10.85 0.84
C THR A 483 25.84 -10.90 1.73
N GLU A 484 26.34 -9.78 2.26
CA GLU A 484 27.58 -9.74 3.06
C GLU A 484 27.41 -9.89 4.59
N THR A 485 26.19 -10.06 5.10
CA THR A 485 25.97 -10.39 6.52
C THR A 485 25.24 -11.73 6.65
N LYS A 486 26.00 -12.82 6.51
CA LYS A 486 25.49 -14.20 6.55
C LYS A 486 25.61 -14.78 7.96
N VAL A 487 24.49 -15.04 8.62
CA VAL A 487 24.52 -15.75 9.90
C VAL A 487 23.28 -16.64 10.15
N ASN A 488 23.51 -17.85 10.68
CA ASN A 488 22.57 -18.99 10.84
C ASN A 488 21.47 -18.82 11.91
N LEU A 489 20.26 -19.36 11.64
CA LEU A 489 19.27 -19.76 12.67
C LEU A 489 19.75 -21.02 13.42
N ASP A 490 19.26 -21.22 14.64
CA ASP A 490 19.50 -22.44 15.41
C ASP A 490 18.90 -23.66 14.71
N THR A 491 19.54 -24.82 14.86
CA THR A 491 19.20 -26.05 14.12
C THR A 491 17.79 -26.56 14.48
N SER A 492 17.31 -26.31 15.70
CA SER A 492 15.99 -26.73 16.20
C SER A 492 14.82 -26.01 15.53
N ASP A 493 14.93 -24.69 15.33
CA ASP A 493 13.85 -23.87 14.78
C ASP A 493 13.58 -24.26 13.32
N ASN A 494 14.65 -24.55 12.57
CA ASN A 494 14.54 -25.07 11.19
C ASN A 494 13.86 -26.44 11.14
N GLU A 495 14.13 -27.32 12.12
CA GLU A 495 13.48 -28.62 12.20
C GLU A 495 11.99 -28.48 12.52
N ASN A 496 11.62 -27.58 13.44
CA ASN A 496 10.22 -27.30 13.76
C ASN A 496 9.48 -26.67 12.56
N MET A 497 10.11 -25.78 11.79
CA MET A 497 9.53 -25.27 10.54
C MET A 497 9.29 -26.38 9.50
N LYS A 498 10.21 -27.34 9.38
CA LYS A 498 10.03 -28.54 8.55
C LYS A 498 8.81 -29.35 9.00
N LYS A 499 8.64 -29.55 10.32
CA LYS A 499 7.47 -30.25 10.88
C LYS A 499 6.16 -29.50 10.60
N ILE A 500 6.12 -28.17 10.74
CA ILE A 500 4.92 -27.36 10.44
C ILE A 500 4.51 -27.51 8.97
N ILE A 501 5.46 -27.39 8.04
CA ILE A 501 5.17 -27.51 6.60
C ILE A 501 4.72 -28.93 6.26
N LEU A 502 5.38 -29.95 6.79
CA LEU A 502 4.94 -31.34 6.61
C LEU A 502 3.53 -31.55 7.16
N PHE A 503 3.21 -30.99 8.33
CA PHE A 503 1.87 -31.06 8.92
C PHE A 503 0.82 -30.45 7.98
N ILE A 504 1.11 -29.29 7.38
CA ILE A 504 0.24 -28.66 6.37
C ILE A 504 0.08 -29.56 5.14
N LEU A 505 1.16 -30.15 4.63
CA LEU A 505 1.08 -31.09 3.51
C LEU A 505 0.23 -32.33 3.85
N LEU A 506 0.31 -32.83 5.08
CA LEU A 506 -0.55 -33.92 5.57
C LEU A 506 -2.02 -33.49 5.66
N GLN A 507 -2.31 -32.27 6.11
CA GLN A 507 -3.68 -31.73 6.09
C GLN A 507 -4.25 -31.64 4.67
N ILE A 508 -3.45 -31.14 3.71
CA ILE A 508 -3.82 -31.08 2.30
C ILE A 508 -4.00 -32.49 1.71
N ALA A 509 -3.14 -33.44 2.05
CA ALA A 509 -3.25 -34.82 1.60
C ALA A 509 -4.51 -35.51 2.17
N LEU A 510 -4.77 -35.37 3.47
CA LEU A 510 -5.98 -35.91 4.10
C LEU A 510 -7.24 -35.31 3.46
N LYS A 511 -7.24 -33.99 3.21
CA LYS A 511 -8.36 -33.34 2.54
C LYS A 511 -8.54 -33.86 1.11
N ALA A 512 -7.45 -34.09 0.38
CA ALA A 512 -7.48 -34.67 -0.96
C ALA A 512 -8.04 -36.10 -0.98
N VAL A 513 -7.80 -36.89 0.08
CA VAL A 513 -8.45 -38.20 0.28
C VAL A 513 -9.96 -38.01 0.45
N GLU A 514 -10.38 -37.11 1.34
CA GLU A 514 -11.79 -36.85 1.67
C GLU A 514 -12.60 -36.45 0.44
N ILE A 515 -12.08 -35.52 -0.38
CA ILE A 515 -12.76 -35.04 -1.59
C ILE A 515 -12.43 -35.85 -2.86
N SER A 516 -11.67 -36.94 -2.73
CA SER A 516 -11.31 -37.83 -3.85
C SER A 516 -10.50 -37.18 -5.00
N HIS A 517 -9.65 -36.20 -4.69
CA HIS A 517 -8.76 -35.55 -5.67
C HIS A 517 -7.43 -36.30 -5.79
N TYR A 518 -7.49 -37.50 -6.36
CA TYR A 518 -6.41 -38.51 -6.33
C TYR A 518 -5.08 -38.05 -6.95
N LYS A 519 -5.12 -37.30 -8.06
CA LYS A 519 -3.91 -36.79 -8.73
C LYS A 519 -3.16 -35.79 -7.84
N CYS A 520 -3.89 -34.90 -7.18
CA CYS A 520 -3.33 -33.94 -6.23
C CYS A 520 -2.74 -34.67 -5.02
N LEU A 521 -3.47 -35.65 -4.47
CA LEU A 521 -3.02 -36.48 -3.36
C LEU A 521 -1.70 -37.19 -3.66
N GLY A 522 -1.59 -37.88 -4.79
CA GLY A 522 -0.36 -38.58 -5.13
C GLY A 522 0.82 -37.64 -5.39
N GLN A 523 0.58 -36.44 -5.93
CA GLN A 523 1.63 -35.42 -6.05
C GLN A 523 2.14 -34.95 -4.69
N VAL A 524 1.24 -34.73 -3.72
CA VAL A 524 1.63 -34.35 -2.35
C VAL A 524 2.40 -35.47 -1.66
N ILE A 525 1.97 -36.72 -1.78
CA ILE A 525 2.65 -37.89 -1.18
C ILE A 525 4.08 -38.07 -1.75
N LYS A 526 4.26 -37.87 -3.06
CA LYS A 526 5.60 -37.85 -3.67
C LYS A 526 6.46 -36.75 -3.08
N ARG A 527 5.92 -35.55 -2.88
CA ARG A 527 6.67 -34.44 -2.28
C ARG A 527 7.09 -34.75 -0.84
N ILE A 528 6.19 -35.32 -0.04
CA ILE A 528 6.48 -35.74 1.34
C ILE A 528 7.70 -36.66 1.38
N THR A 529 7.72 -37.72 0.56
CA THR A 529 8.84 -38.67 0.54
C THR A 529 10.10 -38.12 -0.14
N THR A 530 9.95 -37.15 -1.06
CA THR A 530 11.08 -36.56 -1.79
C THR A 530 11.86 -35.56 -0.94
N ASP A 531 11.20 -34.70 -0.15
CA ASP A 531 11.87 -33.58 0.53
C ASP A 531 11.95 -33.70 2.05
N PHE A 532 11.34 -34.72 2.67
CA PHE A 532 11.42 -34.95 4.11
C PHE A 532 12.10 -36.27 4.44
N ASN A 533 12.85 -36.27 5.55
CA ASN A 533 13.55 -37.45 6.05
C ASN A 533 12.61 -38.42 6.77
N ALA A 534 13.03 -39.67 6.93
CA ALA A 534 12.22 -40.76 7.49
C ALA A 534 11.69 -40.44 8.90
N LEU A 535 12.57 -39.96 9.79
CA LEU A 535 12.24 -39.67 11.18
C LEU A 535 11.28 -38.47 11.34
N ILE A 536 11.42 -37.42 10.53
CA ILE A 536 10.48 -36.28 10.52
C ILE A 536 9.12 -36.75 10.01
N ILE A 537 9.09 -37.59 8.97
CA ILE A 537 7.83 -38.12 8.44
C ILE A 537 7.10 -38.94 9.50
N GLU A 538 7.77 -39.91 10.12
CA GLU A 538 7.19 -40.75 11.16
C GLU A 538 6.64 -39.93 12.34
N LYS A 539 7.48 -39.07 12.95
CA LYS A 539 7.09 -38.29 14.13
C LYS A 539 5.96 -37.31 13.83
N THR A 540 6.04 -36.59 12.71
CA THR A 540 5.01 -35.61 12.35
C THR A 540 3.70 -36.29 11.96
N PHE A 541 3.77 -37.46 11.32
CA PHE A 541 2.57 -38.23 11.01
C PHE A 541 1.88 -38.77 12.27
N ASP A 542 2.64 -39.23 13.27
CA ASP A 542 2.08 -39.66 14.56
C ASP A 542 1.41 -38.49 15.30
N ASP A 543 2.05 -37.32 15.35
CA ASP A 543 1.45 -36.10 15.89
C ASP A 543 0.18 -35.69 15.12
N PHE A 544 0.22 -35.76 13.79
CA PHE A 544 -0.92 -35.47 12.91
C PHE A 544 -2.10 -36.40 13.19
N ARG A 545 -1.84 -37.70 13.35
CA ARG A 545 -2.84 -38.73 13.67
C ARG A 545 -3.45 -38.48 15.05
N LYS A 546 -2.62 -38.37 16.09
CA LYS A 546 -3.07 -38.16 17.48
C LYS A 546 -3.89 -36.88 17.63
N GLY A 547 -3.54 -35.86 16.86
CA GLY A 547 -4.26 -34.60 16.81
C GLY A 547 -5.50 -34.59 15.91
N SER A 548 -5.87 -35.70 15.27
CA SER A 548 -6.97 -35.77 14.29
C SER A 548 -6.85 -34.70 13.20
N GLY A 549 -5.62 -34.47 12.71
CA GLY A 549 -5.30 -33.46 11.71
C GLY A 549 -5.32 -32.01 12.19
N GLN A 550 -5.49 -31.76 13.50
CA GLN A 550 -5.43 -30.43 14.09
C GLN A 550 -4.01 -30.10 14.54
N ILE A 551 -3.40 -29.04 14.00
CA ILE A 551 -2.01 -28.69 14.36
C ILE A 551 -1.88 -28.28 15.83
N LYS A 552 -2.94 -27.73 16.42
CA LYS A 552 -2.93 -27.18 17.79
C LYS A 552 -2.66 -28.24 18.85
N SER A 553 -2.90 -29.52 18.54
CA SER A 553 -2.67 -30.68 19.41
C SER A 553 -1.35 -31.42 19.13
N ALA A 554 -0.50 -30.89 18.23
CA ALA A 554 0.76 -31.54 17.89
C ALA A 554 1.81 -31.38 19.01
N THR A 555 2.43 -32.47 19.44
CA THR A 555 3.34 -32.47 20.59
C THR A 555 4.65 -31.71 20.35
N PHE A 556 5.08 -31.59 19.09
CA PHE A 556 6.26 -30.77 18.76
C PHE A 556 6.05 -29.28 19.03
N LEU A 557 4.80 -28.80 19.15
CA LEU A 557 4.51 -27.42 19.55
C LEU A 557 4.69 -27.19 21.05
N GLU A 558 4.38 -28.19 21.89
CA GLU A 558 4.49 -28.08 23.35
C GLU A 558 5.95 -27.89 23.83
N LYS A 559 6.91 -28.29 22.99
CA LYS A 559 8.34 -28.22 23.28
C LYS A 559 8.95 -26.86 22.94
N ASP A 560 8.22 -26.01 22.22
CA ASP A 560 8.72 -24.72 21.74
C ASP A 560 7.69 -23.62 22.03
N GLU A 561 7.86 -22.95 23.17
CA GLU A 561 6.98 -21.88 23.64
C GLU A 561 6.84 -20.74 22.62
N LYS A 562 7.88 -20.45 21.82
CA LYS A 562 7.84 -19.39 20.79
C LYS A 562 6.86 -19.76 19.68
N ILE A 563 6.98 -20.98 19.15
CA ILE A 563 6.10 -21.48 18.09
C ILE A 563 4.69 -21.70 18.62
N GLN A 564 4.54 -22.22 19.84
CA GLN A 564 3.24 -22.39 20.48
C GLN A 564 2.51 -21.05 20.62
N ASN A 565 3.20 -20.00 21.07
CA ASN A 565 2.63 -18.66 21.20
C ASN A 565 2.26 -18.06 19.83
N ALA A 566 3.06 -18.32 18.79
CA ALA A 566 2.78 -17.89 17.42
C ALA A 566 1.50 -18.53 16.85
N ILE A 567 1.21 -19.81 17.16
CA ILE A 567 0.08 -20.56 16.58
C ILE A 567 -1.18 -20.50 17.45
N ASN A 568 -1.03 -20.61 18.77
CA ASN A 568 -2.15 -20.88 19.70
C ASN A 568 -2.63 -19.65 20.48
N SER A 569 -1.84 -18.59 20.59
CA SER A 569 -2.29 -17.45 21.40
C SER A 569 -3.46 -16.74 20.70
N LYS A 570 -4.53 -16.41 21.45
CA LYS A 570 -5.64 -15.55 20.94
C LYS A 570 -5.16 -14.15 20.54
N LYS A 571 -3.96 -13.78 21.01
CA LYS A 571 -3.25 -12.57 20.64
C LYS A 571 -2.36 -12.75 19.39
N SER A 572 -2.11 -13.99 18.96
CA SER A 572 -1.24 -14.28 17.83
C SER A 572 -1.78 -13.63 16.57
N MET A 573 -0.85 -13.12 15.77
CA MET A 573 -1.13 -12.54 14.46
C MET A 573 -1.85 -13.54 13.53
N ILE A 574 -1.59 -14.84 13.72
CA ILE A 574 -2.07 -15.95 12.88
C ILE A 574 -3.54 -16.27 13.12
N SER A 575 -3.99 -16.22 14.37
CA SER A 575 -5.37 -16.52 14.76
C SER A 575 -6.43 -15.61 14.12
N ARG A 576 -6.03 -14.43 13.62
CA ARG A 576 -6.95 -13.42 13.06
C ARG A 576 -7.36 -13.67 11.61
N PHE A 577 -6.53 -14.36 10.82
CA PHE A 577 -6.83 -14.65 9.41
C PHE A 577 -6.95 -16.15 9.10
N ARG A 578 -6.45 -17.02 9.98
CA ARG A 578 -6.48 -18.47 9.77
C ARG A 578 -7.89 -19.05 9.92
N LYS A 579 -8.31 -19.85 8.93
CA LYS A 579 -9.37 -20.85 9.06
C LYS A 579 -8.76 -22.24 8.96
N ASP A 580 -8.80 -22.99 10.06
CA ASP A 580 -8.31 -24.38 10.11
C ASP A 580 -9.01 -25.24 9.05
N ILE A 581 -8.30 -26.20 8.45
CA ILE A 581 -8.92 -27.19 7.56
C ILE A 581 -9.90 -28.03 8.39
N THR A 582 -11.17 -27.98 8.01
CA THR A 582 -12.22 -28.80 8.61
C THR A 582 -12.35 -30.11 7.86
N PHE A 583 -12.29 -31.21 8.61
CA PHE A 583 -12.52 -32.55 8.11
C PHE A 583 -13.91 -33.03 8.53
N ASN A 584 -14.54 -33.87 7.73
CA ASN A 584 -15.76 -34.53 8.14
C ASN A 584 -15.47 -35.60 9.21
N ASN A 585 -15.92 -35.36 10.44
CA ASN A 585 -15.75 -36.23 11.61
C ASN A 585 -16.21 -37.68 11.37
N GLN A 586 -17.19 -37.92 10.49
CA GLN A 586 -17.67 -39.27 10.20
C GLN A 586 -16.72 -40.08 9.31
N SER A 587 -15.86 -39.40 8.56
CA SER A 587 -15.00 -40.02 7.54
C SER A 587 -13.51 -39.92 7.85
N ILE A 588 -13.14 -39.18 8.89
CA ILE A 588 -11.75 -38.84 9.18
C ILE A 588 -10.90 -40.08 9.45
N ASP A 589 -11.41 -41.06 10.19
CA ASP A 589 -10.68 -42.29 10.51
C ASP A 589 -10.39 -43.11 9.25
N TYR A 590 -11.40 -43.29 8.39
CA TYR A 590 -11.24 -43.95 7.09
C TYR A 590 -10.25 -43.20 6.20
N CYS A 591 -10.36 -41.87 6.12
CA CYS A 591 -9.45 -41.06 5.31
C CYS A 591 -8.01 -41.13 5.84
N MET A 592 -7.83 -41.15 7.16
CA MET A 592 -6.53 -41.26 7.83
C MET A 592 -5.88 -42.61 7.57
N GLN A 593 -6.63 -43.71 7.70
CA GLN A 593 -6.15 -45.05 7.35
C GLN A 593 -5.73 -45.12 5.88
N LYS A 594 -6.56 -44.60 4.97
CA LYS A 594 -6.24 -44.58 3.54
C LYS A 594 -5.00 -43.73 3.23
N LEU A 595 -4.84 -42.58 3.88
CA LEU A 595 -3.65 -41.74 3.76
C LEU A 595 -2.39 -42.48 4.25
N ALA A 596 -2.47 -43.15 5.39
CA ALA A 596 -1.36 -43.93 5.94
C ALA A 596 -0.90 -45.03 4.98
N LEU A 597 -1.81 -45.83 4.45
CA LEU A 597 -1.47 -46.89 3.50
C LEU A 597 -0.79 -46.33 2.23
N LEU A 598 -1.24 -45.17 1.75
CA LEU A 598 -0.64 -44.53 0.58
C LEU A 598 0.76 -43.96 0.85
N ILE A 599 0.97 -43.31 2.01
CA ILE A 599 2.30 -42.81 2.41
C ILE A 599 3.26 -43.98 2.61
N TYR A 600 2.84 -45.02 3.33
CA TYR A 600 3.65 -46.20 3.58
C TYR A 600 4.00 -46.92 2.29
N GLY A 601 3.05 -47.06 1.37
CA GLY A 601 3.30 -47.64 0.06
C GLY A 601 4.35 -46.87 -0.75
N GLN A 602 4.31 -45.53 -0.69
CA GLN A 602 5.33 -44.70 -1.33
C GLN A 602 6.69 -44.85 -0.64
N GLN A 603 6.74 -44.92 0.70
CA GLN A 603 7.98 -45.18 1.45
C GLN A 603 8.60 -46.53 1.06
N PHE A 604 7.79 -47.60 1.04
CA PHE A 604 8.22 -48.93 0.63
C PHE A 604 8.77 -48.94 -0.80
N TYR A 605 8.06 -48.30 -1.73
CA TYR A 605 8.49 -48.19 -3.13
C TYR A 605 9.82 -47.45 -3.29
N VAL A 606 10.01 -46.37 -2.55
CA VAL A 606 11.26 -45.60 -2.55
C VAL A 606 12.46 -46.48 -2.14
N ILE A 607 12.29 -47.35 -1.14
CA ILE A 607 13.34 -48.28 -0.70
C ILE A 607 13.52 -49.42 -1.71
N LYS A 608 12.43 -50.07 -2.13
CA LYS A 608 12.46 -51.20 -3.08
C LYS A 608 13.15 -50.83 -4.40
N GLN A 609 12.89 -49.62 -4.90
CA GLN A 609 13.45 -49.13 -6.17
C GLN A 609 14.75 -48.32 -5.98
N ASN A 610 15.28 -48.22 -4.76
CA ASN A 610 16.53 -47.51 -4.44
C ASN A 610 16.55 -46.06 -4.98
N LEU A 611 15.50 -45.28 -4.70
CA LEU A 611 15.36 -43.90 -5.20
C LEU A 611 16.21 -42.92 -4.38
N THR A 612 17.52 -42.94 -4.62
CA THR A 612 18.56 -42.19 -3.89
C THR A 612 18.42 -40.67 -3.91
N PHE A 613 17.67 -40.12 -4.87
CA PHE A 613 17.42 -38.68 -4.94
C PHE A 613 16.44 -38.16 -3.86
N THR A 614 15.72 -39.05 -3.19
CA THR A 614 14.73 -38.68 -2.15
C THR A 614 15.38 -38.54 -0.78
N GLU A 615 14.95 -37.55 0.02
CA GLU A 615 15.41 -37.36 1.40
C GLU A 615 15.00 -38.53 2.31
N PHE A 616 13.84 -39.15 2.04
CA PHE A 616 13.43 -40.36 2.75
C PHE A 616 14.45 -41.49 2.56
N HIS A 617 14.84 -41.80 1.33
CA HIS A 617 15.82 -42.87 1.07
C HIS A 617 17.15 -42.60 1.76
N LYS A 618 17.68 -41.38 1.66
CA LYS A 618 18.97 -41.00 2.25
C LYS A 618 19.00 -41.25 3.76
N SER A 619 17.94 -40.83 4.44
CA SER A 619 17.85 -40.92 5.90
C SER A 619 17.39 -42.27 6.43
N TYR A 620 16.68 -43.07 5.63
CA TYR A 620 16.19 -44.39 6.05
C TYR A 620 17.33 -45.36 6.38
N HIS A 621 18.48 -45.26 5.69
CA HIS A 621 19.64 -46.10 6.00
C HIS A 621 20.29 -45.76 7.35
N GLU A 622 20.20 -44.50 7.78
CA GLU A 622 20.70 -44.04 9.07
C GLU A 622 19.70 -44.35 10.20
N HIS A 623 18.42 -44.18 9.91
CA HIS A 623 17.31 -44.40 10.81
C HIS A 623 16.17 -45.14 10.08
N PRO A 624 16.17 -46.49 10.09
CA PRO A 624 15.20 -47.29 9.34
C PRO A 624 13.83 -47.24 10.00
N THR A 625 13.11 -46.15 9.77
CA THR A 625 11.77 -45.93 10.27
C THR A 625 10.79 -45.59 9.15
N SER A 626 9.53 -45.94 9.37
CA SER A 626 8.41 -45.71 8.47
C SER A 626 7.22 -45.26 9.30
N ILE A 627 6.16 -44.76 8.66
CA ILE A 627 4.95 -44.45 9.42
C ILE A 627 4.37 -45.73 10.07
N ASP A 628 3.82 -45.56 11.27
CA ASP A 628 3.17 -46.61 12.04
C ASP A 628 1.81 -46.96 11.43
N LEU A 629 1.59 -48.24 11.11
CA LEU A 629 0.34 -48.78 10.58
C LEU A 629 -0.47 -49.57 11.61
N SER A 630 -0.03 -49.68 12.86
CA SER A 630 -0.69 -50.48 13.90
C SER A 630 -2.13 -50.04 14.21
N PHE A 631 -2.48 -48.79 13.90
CA PHE A 631 -3.82 -48.25 14.10
C PHE A 631 -4.81 -48.57 12.97
N VAL A 632 -4.33 -49.14 11.87
CA VAL A 632 -5.19 -49.46 10.73
C VAL A 632 -6.08 -50.66 11.08
N ASP A 633 -7.39 -50.49 10.95
CA ASP A 633 -8.34 -51.54 11.29
C ASP A 633 -8.27 -52.70 10.28
N MET A 634 -7.86 -53.87 10.77
CA MET A 634 -7.76 -55.10 9.99
C MET A 634 -9.11 -55.58 9.44
N ALA A 635 -10.23 -55.20 10.06
CA ALA A 635 -11.56 -55.49 9.50
C ALA A 635 -11.80 -54.74 8.19
N TYR A 636 -11.24 -53.53 8.04
CA TYR A 636 -11.44 -52.66 6.88
C TYR A 636 -10.26 -52.62 5.90
N ILE A 637 -9.13 -53.27 6.21
CA ILE A 637 -7.92 -53.21 5.38
C ILE A 637 -8.15 -53.67 3.94
N ASN A 638 -8.83 -54.80 3.74
CA ASN A 638 -9.12 -55.35 2.41
C ASN A 638 -10.01 -54.40 1.61
N TYR A 639 -11.00 -53.79 2.27
CA TYR A 639 -11.86 -52.79 1.66
C TYR A 639 -11.07 -51.55 1.24
N THR A 640 -10.22 -51.01 2.13
CA THR A 640 -9.42 -49.81 1.87
C THR A 640 -8.39 -50.04 0.77
N LEU A 641 -7.67 -51.17 0.78
CA LEU A 641 -6.74 -51.55 -0.28
C LEU A 641 -7.46 -51.79 -1.61
N GLY A 642 -8.64 -52.42 -1.59
CA GLY A 642 -9.51 -52.55 -2.77
C GLY A 642 -9.87 -51.19 -3.37
N LYS A 643 -10.23 -50.20 -2.53
CA LYS A 643 -10.49 -48.81 -2.97
C LYS A 643 -9.26 -48.09 -3.49
N ILE A 644 -8.08 -48.34 -2.93
CA ILE A 644 -6.82 -47.79 -3.46
C ILE A 644 -6.53 -48.38 -4.84
N LYS A 645 -6.61 -49.70 -4.99
CA LYS A 645 -6.40 -50.40 -6.27
C LYS A 645 -7.39 -49.96 -7.34
N GLN A 646 -8.66 -49.78 -6.98
CA GLN A 646 -9.69 -49.33 -7.91
C GLN A 646 -9.34 -47.99 -8.57
N VAL A 647 -8.73 -47.07 -7.82
CA VAL A 647 -8.29 -45.77 -8.35
C VAL A 647 -7.00 -45.89 -9.16
N GLY A 648 -6.06 -46.72 -8.70
CA GLY A 648 -4.88 -47.12 -9.49
C GLY A 648 -4.03 -45.94 -9.99
N ASN A 649 -3.99 -45.78 -11.30
CA ASN A 649 -3.12 -44.82 -12.00
C ASN A 649 -3.47 -43.37 -11.73
N ASP A 650 -4.69 -43.08 -11.27
CA ASP A 650 -5.12 -41.71 -11.03
C ASP A 650 -4.39 -41.06 -9.86
N TYR A 651 -3.80 -41.84 -8.96
CA TYR A 651 -2.86 -41.27 -7.97
C TYR A 651 -1.53 -40.85 -8.61
N GLY A 652 -1.15 -41.45 -9.75
CA GLY A 652 0.20 -41.31 -10.30
C GLY A 652 1.29 -41.94 -9.41
N LEU A 653 0.93 -42.81 -8.47
CA LEU A 653 1.84 -43.55 -7.59
C LEU A 653 2.09 -44.95 -8.19
N LEU A 654 3.35 -45.26 -8.51
CA LEU A 654 3.67 -46.48 -9.26
C LEU A 654 3.49 -47.76 -8.44
N PHE A 655 3.67 -47.69 -7.12
CA PHE A 655 3.53 -48.85 -6.23
C PHE A 655 2.13 -49.45 -6.21
N VAL A 656 1.10 -48.66 -6.55
CA VAL A 656 -0.31 -49.14 -6.54
C VAL A 656 -0.51 -50.25 -7.58
N LYS A 657 0.36 -50.35 -8.58
CA LYS A 657 0.36 -51.41 -9.60
C LYS A 657 1.09 -52.68 -9.16
N GLU A 658 1.95 -52.60 -8.15
CA GLU A 658 2.77 -53.74 -7.75
C GLU A 658 1.90 -54.77 -7.03
N THR A 659 2.02 -56.04 -7.43
CA THR A 659 1.31 -57.17 -6.80
C THR A 659 1.70 -57.33 -5.34
N ASP A 660 2.99 -57.15 -5.07
CA ASP A 660 3.62 -57.41 -3.77
C ASP A 660 3.22 -56.37 -2.71
N PHE A 661 2.70 -55.21 -3.13
CA PHE A 661 2.34 -54.12 -2.22
C PHE A 661 1.28 -54.52 -1.19
N GLU A 662 0.24 -55.24 -1.63
CA GLU A 662 -0.83 -55.69 -0.74
C GLU A 662 -0.34 -56.76 0.24
N GLU A 663 0.51 -57.68 -0.22
CA GLU A 663 1.10 -58.71 0.61
C GLU A 663 2.02 -58.09 1.68
N GLU A 664 2.83 -57.11 1.30
CA GLU A 664 3.75 -56.43 2.20
C GLU A 664 3.01 -55.60 3.26
N ILE A 665 1.95 -54.87 2.87
CA ILE A 665 1.11 -54.16 3.84
C ILE A 665 0.46 -55.14 4.83
N LYS A 666 -0.12 -56.23 4.32
CA LYS A 666 -0.75 -57.23 5.19
C LYS A 666 0.28 -57.82 6.14
N LYS A 667 1.47 -58.15 5.66
CA LYS A 667 2.59 -58.63 6.48
C LYS A 667 2.97 -57.62 7.56
N LYS A 668 3.11 -56.34 7.22
CA LYS A 668 3.48 -55.28 8.17
C LYS A 668 2.44 -55.08 9.28
N ILE A 669 1.15 -55.17 8.96
CA ILE A 669 0.06 -54.98 9.94
C ILE A 669 -0.21 -56.28 10.74
N SER A 670 0.07 -57.46 10.16
CA SER A 670 -0.20 -58.77 10.80
C SER A 670 0.90 -59.21 11.77
N VAL A 671 2.05 -58.53 11.79
CA VAL A 671 3.09 -58.76 12.80
C VAL A 671 2.72 -57.93 14.03
N PRO A 672 2.30 -58.55 15.16
CA PRO A 672 2.16 -57.82 16.40
C PRO A 672 3.53 -57.29 16.82
N VAL A 673 3.60 -56.00 17.13
CA VAL A 673 4.80 -55.36 17.72
C VAL A 673 4.98 -55.83 19.15
#